data_AF-A0A091IDC3-F1
#
_entry.id   AF-A0A091IDC3-F1
#
_cell.length_a   1.000
_cell.length_b   1.000
_cell.length_c   1.000
_cell.angle_alpha   90.00
_cell.angle_beta   90.00
_cell.angle_gamma   90.00
#
_symmetry.space_group_name_H-M   'P 1'
#
loop_
_entity.id
_entity.type
_entity.pdbx_description
1 polymer ?
#
loop_
_entity_poly.entity_id
_entity_poly.type
_entity_poly.pdbx_seq_one_letter_code
_entity_poly.pdbx_strand_id
1 'polypeptide(L)'
;RLCQLLGDFPQCLPRGRKLSLAFCQQLVRSIAHFQSQGTREAELRLYVSQVTQVSGLLRSVWKAEPETLLPSLQELFAVISAADTSFEPSVALASLVQHIPLQMITVLIRSLTTDPNVKDASMTQALCRMIDWLSWPLAQHVETWVIALLKGLAAVQKFTILIDVTLLKIELVFNRLWFPLVRPGALAVLSHMLLSFQHSPEAFHLIVPHVVALVHSFKKDGLSSSTAFLMQLSELIHCMIYHYSGFPELYEPILEALKDMPKPTEEKMKLILSQSAWTSQSSFLPSCSSRLSGKSETGKTGLINLGNTCYMNSVIQALFMATDFRRHVLSLNLNGCNSLMRKLQHLFAFLAHTQREAYAPRIFFEASRPPWFTPRSQQDCSEYLRFLLDRLHEEERTLKALSSVKNSESTMNEDSQTQETVHKAQVFAEASCLRNEERTLIEKMFGGKLKTTICCLNCRSMSQKEEAFTDLSLAFCPPTSLESVGPRYMENSEVKDDYMETPFNSLEVNSGCDTVIDEGTVKDFTAEPNSENTTNSELNKIQDSGDLSQRLVGKMPLSVTDLLNYFLAPEILSGDNKYYCEKCASLQNAEKTMQIIEEPEYLILTLLRFSYDPKCHIRRKILDNVSLPLPSGADEVSCPQLVPYLLSSVVVHSGVSSESGHYYSYARNVTGSEPSGLCHQSTTLSLVAPQDKLLAEENPCTVVENELDTEMPREWFLFNDSRVTFTSFQSVQKITSRFPKDTAYVLFYKKQNSTYGFNTSSANGLWVNGDPPLQKDLMDAITKDNKLYLQVRQK
;
A
#
# COMPACT_ATOMS: atom_id res chain seq x y z
N ARG A 1 -21.58 -13.12 45.27
CA ARG A 1 -21.73 -13.94 46.50
C ARG A 1 -20.80 -13.45 47.61
N LEU A 2 -19.47 -13.55 47.47
CA LEU A 2 -18.54 -13.01 48.47
C LEU A 2 -18.80 -11.52 48.75
N CYS A 3 -19.05 -10.71 47.72
CA CYS A 3 -19.36 -9.29 47.90
C CYS A 3 -20.67 -9.01 48.65
N GLN A 4 -21.67 -9.89 48.54
CA GLN A 4 -22.92 -9.75 49.30
C GLN A 4 -22.67 -10.05 50.78
N LEU A 5 -21.93 -11.14 51.06
CA LEU A 5 -21.53 -11.50 52.43
C LEU A 5 -20.70 -10.38 53.09
N LEU A 6 -19.74 -9.80 52.37
CA LEU A 6 -18.91 -8.70 52.88
C LEU A 6 -19.69 -7.38 53.01
N GLY A 7 -20.75 -7.19 52.23
CA GLY A 7 -21.67 -6.07 52.37
C GLY A 7 -22.54 -6.20 53.62
N ASP A 8 -23.08 -7.39 53.87
CA ASP A 8 -23.91 -7.68 55.04
C ASP A 8 -23.10 -7.73 56.36
N PHE A 9 -21.85 -8.17 56.27
CA PHE A 9 -20.93 -8.29 57.40
C PHE A 9 -19.59 -7.57 57.15
N PRO A 10 -19.55 -6.22 57.24
CA PRO A 10 -18.33 -5.44 57.01
C PRO A 10 -17.17 -5.79 57.95
N GLN A 11 -17.45 -6.40 59.10
CA GLN A 11 -16.45 -6.92 60.05
C GLN A 11 -15.58 -8.03 59.46
N CYS A 12 -16.03 -8.71 58.40
CA CYS A 12 -15.28 -9.75 57.71
C CYS A 12 -14.24 -9.21 56.73
N LEU A 13 -14.22 -7.89 56.47
CA LEU A 13 -13.17 -7.27 55.65
C LEU A 13 -11.83 -7.30 56.40
N PRO A 14 -10.71 -7.61 55.70
CA PRO A 14 -9.38 -7.59 56.31
C PRO A 14 -9.08 -6.20 56.90
N ARG A 15 -8.84 -6.14 58.22
CA ARG A 15 -8.58 -4.89 58.93
C ARG A 15 -7.09 -4.61 59.05
N GLY A 16 -6.71 -3.35 58.87
CA GLY A 16 -5.34 -2.87 58.99
C GLY A 16 -4.69 -2.58 57.64
N ARG A 17 -3.91 -1.50 57.59
CA ARG A 17 -3.37 -0.86 56.37
C ARG A 17 -2.75 -1.82 55.35
N LYS A 18 -2.00 -2.84 55.81
CA LYS A 18 -1.33 -3.80 54.92
C LYS A 18 -2.30 -4.85 54.36
N LEU A 19 -3.25 -5.31 55.17
CA LEU A 19 -4.18 -6.37 54.80
C LEU A 19 -5.30 -5.84 53.91
N SER A 20 -5.81 -4.64 54.18
CA SER A 20 -6.78 -3.98 53.32
C SER A 20 -6.18 -3.61 51.96
N LEU A 21 -4.92 -3.14 51.94
CA LEU A 21 -4.18 -2.90 50.72
C LEU A 21 -4.00 -4.18 49.87
N ALA A 22 -3.50 -5.26 50.49
CA ALA A 22 -3.29 -6.53 49.81
C ALA A 22 -4.61 -7.11 49.26
N PHE A 23 -5.70 -6.95 50.02
CA PHE A 23 -7.04 -7.34 49.58
C PHE A 23 -7.47 -6.57 48.34
N CYS A 24 -7.32 -5.24 48.33
CA CYS A 24 -7.69 -4.42 47.18
C CYS A 24 -6.85 -4.75 45.94
N GLN A 25 -5.53 -4.91 46.08
CA GLN A 25 -4.64 -5.29 44.96
C GLN A 25 -4.99 -6.67 44.40
N GLN A 26 -5.23 -7.66 45.28
CA GLN A 26 -5.62 -8.99 44.84
C GLN A 26 -7.00 -9.01 44.19
N LEU A 27 -7.93 -8.16 44.65
CA LEU A 27 -9.24 -8.02 44.03
C LEU A 27 -9.13 -7.42 42.62
N VAL A 28 -8.28 -6.41 42.41
CA VAL A 28 -7.98 -5.86 41.07
C VAL A 28 -7.42 -6.94 40.15
N ARG A 29 -6.43 -7.73 40.59
CA ARG A 29 -5.90 -8.87 39.82
C ARG A 29 -6.97 -9.91 39.52
N SER A 30 -7.86 -10.18 40.47
CA SER A 30 -8.95 -11.13 40.28
C SER A 30 -9.95 -10.64 39.22
N ILE A 31 -10.30 -9.34 39.24
CA ILE A 31 -11.16 -8.74 38.21
C ILE A 31 -10.51 -8.83 36.83
N ALA A 32 -9.18 -8.70 36.74
CA ALA A 32 -8.46 -8.86 35.49
C ALA A 32 -8.56 -10.29 34.89
N HIS A 33 -8.91 -11.30 35.69
CA HIS A 33 -9.11 -12.67 35.21
C HIS A 33 -10.58 -13.04 34.95
N PHE A 34 -11.51 -12.09 35.16
CA PHE A 34 -12.94 -12.36 34.95
C PHE A 34 -13.25 -12.59 33.47
N GLN A 35 -13.92 -13.69 33.16
CA GLN A 35 -14.32 -14.05 31.81
C GLN A 35 -15.70 -14.71 31.85
N SER A 36 -16.51 -14.44 30.82
CA SER A 36 -17.77 -15.12 30.61
C SER A 36 -17.56 -16.27 29.65
N GLN A 37 -17.89 -17.50 30.05
CA GLN A 37 -17.90 -18.66 29.16
C GLN A 37 -19.23 -18.79 28.37
N GLY A 38 -20.24 -18.01 28.77
CA GLY A 38 -21.56 -17.99 28.17
C GLY A 38 -21.70 -16.95 27.07
N THR A 39 -22.27 -17.35 25.92
CA THR A 39 -22.62 -16.45 24.80
C THR A 39 -24.08 -15.98 24.86
N ARG A 40 -24.89 -16.54 25.78
CA ARG A 40 -26.31 -16.18 25.93
C ARG A 40 -26.45 -14.83 26.61
N GLU A 41 -27.40 -14.02 26.12
CA GLU A 41 -27.63 -12.67 26.63
C GLU A 41 -27.93 -12.64 28.14
N ALA A 42 -28.72 -13.59 28.65
CA ALA A 42 -29.04 -13.68 30.08
C ALA A 42 -27.80 -13.91 30.95
N GLU A 43 -26.86 -14.73 30.50
CA GLU A 43 -25.59 -15.03 31.19
C GLU A 43 -24.67 -13.82 31.16
N LEU A 44 -24.61 -13.10 30.03
CA LEU A 44 -23.85 -11.85 29.91
C LEU A 44 -24.40 -10.74 30.81
N ARG A 45 -25.73 -10.58 30.90
CA ARG A 45 -26.35 -9.62 31.83
C ARG A 45 -26.04 -9.97 33.28
N LEU A 46 -26.10 -11.26 33.64
CA LEU A 46 -25.74 -11.73 34.97
C LEU A 46 -24.26 -11.47 35.26
N TYR A 47 -23.37 -11.74 34.31
CA TYR A 47 -21.94 -11.46 34.42
C TYR A 47 -21.68 -9.97 34.69
N VAL A 48 -22.26 -9.08 33.88
CA VAL A 48 -22.13 -7.62 34.08
C VAL A 48 -22.63 -7.21 35.46
N SER A 49 -23.77 -7.73 35.90
CA SER A 49 -24.33 -7.46 37.23
C SER A 49 -23.38 -7.93 38.36
N GLN A 50 -22.81 -9.14 38.23
CA GLN A 50 -21.87 -9.69 39.21
C GLN A 50 -20.59 -8.85 39.29
N VAL A 51 -19.98 -8.51 38.16
CA VAL A 51 -18.78 -7.65 38.12
C VAL A 51 -19.07 -6.28 38.75
N THR A 52 -20.23 -5.70 38.46
CA THR A 52 -20.65 -4.41 39.06
C THR A 52 -20.81 -4.48 40.58
N GLN A 53 -21.22 -5.63 41.14
CA GLN A 53 -21.23 -5.82 42.60
C GLN A 53 -19.80 -5.86 43.17
N VAL A 54 -18.86 -6.49 42.46
CA VAL A 54 -17.45 -6.54 42.89
C VAL A 54 -16.81 -5.16 42.82
N SER A 55 -17.04 -4.40 41.73
CA SER A 55 -16.54 -3.03 41.60
C SER A 55 -17.15 -2.10 42.66
N GLY A 56 -18.44 -2.29 42.98
CA GLY A 56 -19.14 -1.57 44.04
C GLY A 56 -18.55 -1.82 45.43
N LEU A 57 -18.17 -3.07 45.73
CA LEU A 57 -17.47 -3.39 46.98
C LEU A 57 -16.12 -2.67 47.04
N LEU A 58 -15.30 -2.74 45.99
CA LEU A 58 -13.99 -2.08 45.98
C LEU A 58 -14.12 -0.56 46.15
N ARG A 59 -15.12 0.05 45.50
CA ARG A 59 -15.48 1.46 45.70
C ARG A 59 -15.85 1.77 47.16
N SER A 60 -16.60 0.89 47.82
CA SER A 60 -16.96 1.08 49.24
C SER A 60 -15.73 1.02 50.15
N VAL A 61 -14.77 0.15 49.85
CA VAL A 61 -13.49 0.04 50.57
C VAL A 61 -12.65 1.29 50.36
N TRP A 62 -12.52 1.80 49.12
CA TRP A 62 -11.82 3.06 48.85
C TRP A 62 -12.43 4.27 49.55
N LYS A 63 -13.76 4.28 49.76
CA LYS A 63 -14.42 5.33 50.54
C LYS A 63 -14.14 5.21 52.04
N ALA A 64 -14.09 3.99 52.56
CA ALA A 64 -13.81 3.74 53.98
C ALA A 64 -12.32 3.97 54.32
N GLU A 65 -11.42 3.57 53.43
CA GLU A 65 -9.97 3.69 53.58
C GLU A 65 -9.34 4.34 52.32
N PRO A 66 -9.36 5.69 52.20
CA PRO A 66 -8.86 6.41 51.02
C PRO A 66 -7.39 6.14 50.68
N GLU A 67 -6.57 5.76 51.65
CA GLU A 67 -5.16 5.41 51.44
C GLU A 67 -4.96 4.18 50.54
N THR A 68 -5.97 3.31 50.43
CA THR A 68 -5.91 2.11 49.58
C THR A 68 -6.17 2.42 48.10
N LEU A 69 -6.72 3.59 47.77
CA LEU A 69 -7.11 3.96 46.40
C LEU A 69 -5.89 4.02 45.47
N LEU A 70 -4.91 4.88 45.77
CA LEU A 70 -3.75 5.10 44.88
C LEU A 70 -2.97 3.80 44.60
N PRO A 71 -2.63 2.97 45.60
CA PRO A 71 -1.97 1.67 45.34
C PRO A 71 -2.81 0.67 44.54
N SER A 72 -4.14 0.69 44.71
CA SER A 72 -5.05 -0.14 43.89
C SER A 72 -5.04 0.28 42.43
N LEU A 73 -4.92 1.59 42.18
CA LEU A 73 -4.80 2.14 40.82
C LEU A 73 -3.42 1.88 40.22
N GLN A 74 -2.35 1.95 41.01
CA GLN A 74 -1.02 1.52 40.55
C GLN A 74 -1.02 0.05 40.12
N GLU A 75 -1.71 -0.83 40.86
CA GLU A 75 -1.90 -2.22 40.47
C GLU A 75 -2.70 -2.37 39.18
N LEU A 76 -3.81 -1.62 39.03
CA LEU A 76 -4.59 -1.59 37.79
C LEU A 76 -3.70 -1.20 36.59
N PHE A 77 -2.84 -0.19 36.76
CA PHE A 77 -1.93 0.27 35.72
C PHE A 77 -0.85 -0.77 35.40
N ALA A 78 -0.28 -1.43 36.41
CA ALA A 78 0.68 -2.51 36.21
C ALA A 78 0.08 -3.68 35.41
N VAL A 79 -1.19 -4.01 35.66
CA VAL A 79 -1.89 -5.07 34.93
C VAL A 79 -2.11 -4.68 33.46
N ILE A 80 -2.57 -3.45 33.17
CA ILE A 80 -2.81 -3.05 31.77
C ILE A 80 -1.51 -2.75 31.00
N SER A 81 -0.44 -2.32 31.68
CA SER A 81 0.85 -2.05 31.03
C SER A 81 1.74 -3.29 30.90
N ALA A 82 1.35 -4.43 31.48
CA ALA A 82 2.10 -5.68 31.36
C ALA A 82 2.25 -6.11 29.89
N ALA A 83 3.50 -6.27 29.45
CA ALA A 83 3.85 -6.68 28.08
C ALA A 83 3.87 -8.20 27.87
N ASP A 84 3.43 -8.98 28.87
CA ASP A 84 3.35 -10.43 28.77
C ASP A 84 2.27 -10.84 27.77
N THR A 85 2.64 -11.60 26.75
CA THR A 85 1.74 -12.08 25.69
C THR A 85 0.92 -13.29 26.12
N SER A 86 1.25 -13.93 27.24
CA SER A 86 0.55 -15.12 27.75
C SER A 86 -0.72 -14.79 28.55
N PHE A 87 -0.87 -13.53 28.99
CA PHE A 87 -1.97 -13.09 29.83
C PHE A 87 -2.64 -11.82 29.28
N GLU A 88 -3.90 -11.95 28.88
CA GLU A 88 -4.72 -10.79 28.46
C GLU A 88 -5.72 -10.41 29.55
N PRO A 89 -5.63 -9.20 30.13
CA PRO A 89 -6.52 -8.76 31.19
C PRO A 89 -7.92 -8.48 30.67
N SER A 90 -8.92 -8.87 31.47
CA SER A 90 -10.33 -8.67 31.17
C SER A 90 -10.73 -7.20 31.07
N VAL A 91 -11.59 -6.90 30.09
CA VAL A 91 -12.29 -5.61 29.97
C VAL A 91 -13.18 -5.29 31.17
N ALA A 92 -13.45 -6.25 32.07
CA ALA A 92 -14.16 -6.04 33.33
C ALA A 92 -13.49 -4.97 34.23
N LEU A 93 -12.19 -4.73 34.06
CA LEU A 93 -11.46 -3.65 34.73
C LEU A 93 -12.05 -2.26 34.44
N ALA A 94 -12.73 -2.07 33.30
CA ALA A 94 -13.46 -0.85 32.98
C ALA A 94 -14.55 -0.49 34.02
N SER A 95 -15.09 -1.50 34.74
CA SER A 95 -16.07 -1.27 35.81
C SER A 95 -15.50 -0.50 37.01
N LEU A 96 -14.17 -0.45 37.16
CA LEU A 96 -13.50 0.27 38.24
C LEU A 96 -13.29 1.74 37.89
N VAL A 97 -12.97 2.03 36.63
CA VAL A 97 -12.49 3.36 36.22
C VAL A 97 -13.56 4.44 36.21
N GLN A 98 -14.82 4.04 36.09
CA GLN A 98 -15.99 4.91 36.25
C GLN A 98 -16.16 5.47 37.67
N HIS A 99 -15.46 4.93 38.68
CA HIS A 99 -15.59 5.36 40.08
C HIS A 99 -14.45 6.27 40.54
N ILE A 100 -13.47 6.56 39.67
CA ILE A 100 -12.24 7.27 40.02
C ILE A 100 -12.40 8.78 39.72
N PRO A 101 -11.98 9.67 40.63
CA PRO A 101 -11.99 11.11 40.38
C PRO A 101 -11.06 11.52 39.23
N LEU A 102 -11.50 12.47 38.39
CA LEU A 102 -10.76 12.96 37.22
C LEU A 102 -9.34 13.46 37.55
N GLN A 103 -9.14 14.05 38.73
CA GLN A 103 -7.83 14.57 39.17
C GLN A 103 -6.79 13.45 39.29
N MET A 104 -7.21 12.23 39.65
CA MET A 104 -6.32 11.09 39.81
C MET A 104 -5.87 10.52 38.46
N ILE A 105 -6.72 10.65 37.41
CA ILE A 105 -6.40 10.24 36.04
C ILE A 105 -5.14 10.96 35.58
N THR A 106 -5.11 12.29 35.71
CA THR A 106 -3.97 13.10 35.26
C THR A 106 -2.68 12.73 35.98
N VAL A 107 -2.72 12.42 37.28
CA VAL A 107 -1.55 12.01 38.06
C VAL A 107 -1.02 10.66 37.57
N LEU A 108 -1.90 9.69 37.35
CA LEU A 108 -1.54 8.34 36.91
C LEU A 108 -1.03 8.32 35.48
N ILE A 109 -1.70 9.01 34.56
CA ILE A 109 -1.27 9.13 33.16
C ILE A 109 0.09 9.82 33.10
N ARG A 110 0.30 10.90 33.85
CA ARG A 110 1.61 11.57 33.90
C ARG A 110 2.69 10.61 34.40
N SER A 111 2.43 9.88 35.49
CA SER A 111 3.37 8.87 36.00
C SER A 111 3.71 7.82 34.95
N LEU A 112 2.75 7.36 34.16
CA LEU A 112 2.98 6.36 33.11
C LEU A 112 3.81 6.92 31.94
N THR A 113 3.54 8.15 31.51
CA THR A 113 4.17 8.74 30.31
C THR A 113 5.52 9.38 30.59
N THR A 114 5.80 9.83 31.83
CA THR A 114 7.05 10.53 32.17
C THR A 114 8.08 9.67 32.91
N ASP A 115 7.72 8.47 33.34
CA ASP A 115 8.65 7.57 34.03
C ASP A 115 9.62 6.93 33.02
N PRO A 116 10.95 7.19 33.12
CA PRO A 116 11.93 6.65 32.18
C PRO A 116 12.06 5.12 32.22
N ASN A 117 11.54 4.45 33.26
CA ASN A 117 11.61 3.00 33.39
C ASN A 117 10.51 2.27 32.60
N VAL A 118 9.49 2.99 32.13
CA VAL A 118 8.37 2.41 31.39
C VAL A 118 8.73 2.26 29.92
N LYS A 119 8.82 1.02 29.45
CA LYS A 119 9.10 0.71 28.03
C LYS A 119 7.93 1.10 27.11
N ASP A 120 8.24 1.47 25.87
CA ASP A 120 7.26 1.84 24.83
C ASP A 120 6.22 0.74 24.56
N ALA A 121 6.62 -0.54 24.62
CA ALA A 121 5.70 -1.68 24.53
C ALA A 121 4.62 -1.65 25.63
N SER A 122 5.00 -1.28 26.86
CA SER A 122 4.08 -1.20 28.01
C SER A 122 3.05 -0.08 27.83
N MET A 123 3.50 1.07 27.30
CA MET A 123 2.61 2.20 26.97
C MET A 123 1.64 1.85 25.84
N THR A 124 2.12 1.10 24.85
CA THR A 124 1.31 0.60 23.73
C THR A 124 0.21 -0.34 24.22
N GLN A 125 0.56 -1.32 25.07
CA GLN A 125 -0.41 -2.25 25.67
C GLN A 125 -1.43 -1.53 26.56
N ALA A 126 -0.97 -0.59 27.38
CA ALA A 126 -1.87 0.21 28.22
C ALA A 126 -2.89 0.98 27.37
N LEU A 127 -2.46 1.62 26.28
CA LEU A 127 -3.37 2.35 25.38
C LEU A 127 -4.36 1.40 24.68
N CYS A 128 -3.87 0.28 24.14
CA CYS A 128 -4.73 -0.74 23.50
C CYS A 128 -5.82 -1.24 24.45
N ARG A 129 -5.45 -1.62 25.67
CA ARG A 129 -6.38 -2.17 26.68
C ARG A 129 -7.36 -1.11 27.20
N MET A 130 -6.93 0.14 27.35
CA MET A 130 -7.83 1.26 27.67
C MET A 130 -8.87 1.51 26.56
N ILE A 131 -8.49 1.36 25.29
CA ILE A 131 -9.45 1.46 24.17
C ILE A 131 -10.42 0.27 24.21
N ASP A 132 -9.94 -0.93 24.53
CA ASP A 132 -10.78 -2.13 24.64
C ASP A 132 -11.83 -2.02 25.76
N TRP A 133 -11.60 -1.20 26.78
CA TRP A 133 -12.60 -0.87 27.81
C TRP A 133 -13.87 -0.22 27.26
N LEU A 134 -13.84 0.39 26.06
CA LEU A 134 -15.06 0.84 25.37
C LEU A 134 -16.01 -0.33 25.05
N SER A 135 -15.53 -1.57 25.07
CA SER A 135 -16.34 -2.77 24.90
C SER A 135 -17.10 -3.19 26.16
N TRP A 136 -16.84 -2.56 27.32
CA TRP A 136 -17.59 -2.82 28.53
C TRP A 136 -19.00 -2.19 28.46
N PRO A 137 -20.10 -2.94 28.69
CA PRO A 137 -21.46 -2.44 28.45
C PRO A 137 -21.85 -1.20 29.27
N LEU A 138 -21.24 -1.01 30.43
CA LEU A 138 -21.46 0.13 31.34
C LEU A 138 -20.25 1.10 31.33
N ALA A 139 -19.46 1.12 30.25
CA ALA A 139 -18.33 2.03 30.09
C ALA A 139 -18.80 3.48 30.00
N GLN A 140 -18.93 4.14 31.15
CA GLN A 140 -19.06 5.58 31.23
C GLN A 140 -17.70 6.19 31.61
N HIS A 141 -17.36 7.33 31.01
CA HIS A 141 -16.13 8.09 31.28
C HIS A 141 -14.82 7.41 30.86
N VAL A 142 -14.87 6.26 30.18
CA VAL A 142 -13.68 5.58 29.62
C VAL A 142 -12.98 6.49 28.60
N GLU A 143 -13.74 7.29 27.85
CA GLU A 143 -13.20 8.26 26.90
C GLU A 143 -12.25 9.26 27.56
N THR A 144 -12.47 9.60 28.83
CA THR A 144 -11.60 10.55 29.54
C THR A 144 -10.23 9.94 29.80
N TRP A 145 -10.16 8.64 30.09
CA TRP A 145 -8.90 7.91 30.28
C TRP A 145 -8.14 7.77 28.96
N VAL A 146 -8.84 7.34 27.91
CA VAL A 146 -8.24 7.14 26.57
C VAL A 146 -7.72 8.47 26.03
N ILE A 147 -8.53 9.53 26.04
CA ILE A 147 -8.11 10.85 25.54
C ILE A 147 -6.99 11.44 26.41
N ALA A 148 -7.01 11.25 27.73
CA ALA A 148 -5.92 11.70 28.59
C ALA A 148 -4.61 11.00 28.25
N LEU A 149 -4.63 9.69 27.99
CA LEU A 149 -3.43 8.94 27.59
C LEU A 149 -2.96 9.33 26.18
N LEU A 150 -3.87 9.49 25.22
CA LEU A 150 -3.54 9.97 23.86
C LEU A 150 -2.85 11.34 23.92
N LYS A 151 -3.39 12.28 24.70
CA LYS A 151 -2.78 13.60 24.93
C LYS A 151 -1.45 13.50 25.68
N GLY A 152 -1.34 12.60 26.66
CA GLY A 152 -0.13 12.37 27.42
C GLY A 152 1.03 11.86 26.55
N LEU A 153 0.76 10.86 25.70
CA LEU A 153 1.71 10.31 24.74
C LEU A 153 2.11 11.34 23.67
N ALA A 154 1.18 12.18 23.22
CA ALA A 154 1.49 13.26 22.30
C ALA A 154 2.40 14.32 22.95
N ALA A 155 2.19 14.64 24.24
CA ALA A 155 3.03 15.58 24.97
C ALA A 155 4.49 15.09 25.14
N VAL A 156 4.69 13.76 25.23
CA VAL A 156 6.02 13.14 25.26
C VAL A 156 6.53 12.71 23.88
N GLN A 157 5.89 13.18 22.80
CA GLN A 157 6.29 12.97 21.40
C GLN A 157 6.36 11.50 20.96
N LYS A 158 5.57 10.60 21.59
CA LYS A 158 5.49 9.18 21.22
C LYS A 158 4.50 8.96 20.06
N PHE A 159 4.74 9.62 18.93
CA PHE A 159 3.80 9.62 17.79
C PHE A 159 3.68 8.26 17.11
N THR A 160 4.74 7.45 17.05
CA THR A 160 4.69 6.10 16.45
C THR A 160 3.67 5.20 17.17
N ILE A 161 3.66 5.20 18.51
CA ILE A 161 2.69 4.46 19.31
C ILE A 161 1.26 4.94 19.00
N LEU A 162 1.07 6.26 18.91
CA LEU A 162 -0.24 6.85 18.59
C LEU A 162 -0.73 6.46 17.20
N ILE A 163 0.16 6.43 16.21
CA ILE A 163 -0.15 6.02 14.83
C ILE A 163 -0.54 4.56 14.79
N ASP A 164 0.31 3.68 15.31
CA ASP A 164 0.13 2.22 15.24
C ASP A 164 -1.14 1.79 15.98
N VAL A 165 -1.36 2.31 17.19
CA VAL A 165 -2.56 1.98 17.98
C VAL A 165 -3.83 2.55 17.35
N THR A 166 -3.77 3.74 16.73
CA THR A 166 -4.91 4.29 16.00
C THR A 166 -5.29 3.39 14.83
N LEU A 167 -4.32 3.01 13.99
CA LEU A 167 -4.56 2.12 12.86
C LEU A 167 -5.07 0.74 13.31
N LEU A 168 -4.60 0.24 14.45
CA LEU A 168 -5.02 -1.05 14.99
C LEU A 168 -6.44 -1.05 15.59
N LYS A 169 -6.86 0.04 16.24
CA LYS A 169 -8.08 0.04 17.08
C LYS A 169 -9.22 0.93 16.57
N ILE A 170 -9.02 1.76 15.54
CA ILE A 170 -10.04 2.73 15.10
C ILE A 170 -11.35 2.08 14.64
N GLU A 171 -11.29 0.92 13.98
CA GLU A 171 -12.48 0.16 13.58
C GLU A 171 -13.26 -0.35 14.80
N LEU A 172 -12.56 -0.79 15.85
CA LEU A 172 -13.19 -1.16 17.12
C LEU A 172 -13.93 0.03 17.71
N VAL A 173 -13.27 1.18 17.81
CA VAL A 173 -13.88 2.42 18.34
C VAL A 173 -15.12 2.82 17.53
N PHE A 174 -15.03 2.76 16.19
CA PHE A 174 -16.15 3.04 15.31
C PHE A 174 -17.32 2.08 15.52
N ASN A 175 -17.05 0.78 15.67
CA ASN A 175 -18.06 -0.23 15.95
C ASN A 175 -18.73 -0.05 17.32
N ARG A 176 -18.13 0.70 18.26
CA ARG A 176 -18.77 1.03 19.54
C ARG A 176 -19.83 2.13 19.43
N LEU A 177 -19.91 2.84 18.30
CA LEU A 177 -20.95 3.86 18.05
C LEU A 177 -22.37 3.26 17.99
N TRP A 178 -22.50 1.96 17.67
CA TRP A 178 -23.79 1.26 17.67
C TRP A 178 -24.43 1.20 19.07
N PHE A 179 -23.62 1.21 20.14
CA PHE A 179 -24.09 1.04 21.52
C PHE A 179 -24.45 2.38 22.18
N PRO A 180 -25.74 2.67 22.49
CA PRO A 180 -26.17 3.99 22.94
C PRO A 180 -25.44 4.54 24.17
N LEU A 181 -25.12 3.68 25.15
CA LEU A 181 -24.47 4.09 26.40
C LEU A 181 -23.02 4.52 26.20
N VAL A 182 -22.29 3.86 25.30
CA VAL A 182 -20.86 4.13 25.04
C VAL A 182 -20.69 5.11 23.88
N ARG A 183 -21.70 5.28 23.03
CA ARG A 183 -21.66 6.10 21.81
C ARG A 183 -21.06 7.50 21.99
N PRO A 184 -21.43 8.30 23.00
CA PRO A 184 -20.83 9.63 23.18
C PRO A 184 -19.33 9.56 23.46
N GLY A 185 -18.90 8.61 24.29
CA GLY A 185 -17.50 8.39 24.60
C GLY A 185 -16.70 7.85 23.41
N ALA A 186 -17.25 6.87 22.70
CA ALA A 186 -16.65 6.33 21.48
C ALA A 186 -16.52 7.40 20.38
N LEU A 187 -17.52 8.28 20.21
CA LEU A 187 -17.43 9.39 19.27
C LEU A 187 -16.36 10.40 19.67
N ALA A 188 -16.21 10.70 20.96
CA ALA A 188 -15.17 11.60 21.45
C ALA A 188 -13.76 11.03 21.19
N VAL A 189 -13.55 9.74 21.45
CA VAL A 189 -12.28 9.05 21.16
C VAL A 189 -12.02 9.02 19.66
N LEU A 190 -13.02 8.64 18.85
CA LEU A 190 -12.92 8.59 17.39
C LEU A 190 -12.58 9.97 16.81
N SER A 191 -13.28 11.01 17.26
CA SER A 191 -13.04 12.40 16.85
C SER A 191 -11.62 12.82 17.16
N HIS A 192 -11.13 12.53 18.38
CA HIS A 192 -9.75 12.85 18.76
C HIS A 192 -8.73 12.07 17.90
N MET A 193 -8.93 10.77 17.69
CA MET A 193 -8.05 9.96 16.85
C MET A 193 -7.99 10.47 15.41
N LEU A 194 -9.13 10.71 14.76
CA LEU A 194 -9.19 11.16 13.37
C LEU A 194 -8.67 12.59 13.19
N LEU A 195 -9.05 13.50 14.08
CA LEU A 195 -8.61 14.89 13.98
C LEU A 195 -7.14 15.08 14.33
N SER A 196 -6.55 14.17 15.11
CA SER A 196 -5.12 14.19 15.39
C SER A 196 -4.29 13.43 14.37
N PHE A 197 -4.84 12.39 13.75
CA PHE A 197 -4.24 11.64 12.65
C PHE A 197 -4.47 12.36 11.31
N GLN A 198 -3.63 13.36 11.00
CA GLN A 198 -3.77 14.21 9.80
C GLN A 198 -2.79 13.90 8.66
N HIS A 199 -1.74 13.12 8.92
CA HIS A 199 -0.64 12.88 7.98
C HIS A 199 -0.98 11.83 6.90
N SER A 200 -2.05 11.05 7.06
CA SER A 200 -2.43 10.01 6.11
C SER A 200 -3.95 9.71 6.17
N PRO A 201 -4.63 9.49 5.03
CA PRO A 201 -6.06 9.16 5.02
C PRO A 201 -6.37 7.77 5.61
N GLU A 202 -5.34 7.00 5.94
CA GLU A 202 -5.44 5.59 6.29
C GLU A 202 -6.44 5.31 7.42
N ALA A 203 -6.30 5.96 8.57
CA ALA A 203 -7.21 5.74 9.70
C ALA A 203 -8.67 6.06 9.33
N PHE A 204 -8.91 7.14 8.58
CA PHE A 204 -10.25 7.51 8.12
C PHE A 204 -10.81 6.50 7.12
N HIS A 205 -9.99 6.01 6.19
CA HIS A 205 -10.43 5.05 5.19
C HIS A 205 -10.78 3.67 5.77
N LEU A 206 -10.26 3.31 6.95
CA LEU A 206 -10.68 2.08 7.65
C LEU A 206 -12.15 2.14 8.07
N ILE A 207 -12.66 3.32 8.45
CA ILE A 207 -14.05 3.45 8.93
C ILE A 207 -15.06 3.72 7.81
N VAL A 208 -14.62 4.24 6.67
CA VAL A 208 -15.45 4.64 5.52
C VAL A 208 -16.48 3.57 5.09
N PRO A 209 -16.12 2.28 4.94
CA PRO A 209 -17.08 1.24 4.54
C PRO A 209 -18.27 1.08 5.49
N HIS A 210 -18.11 1.45 6.76
CA HIS A 210 -19.11 1.28 7.81
C HIS A 210 -20.01 2.51 8.01
N VAL A 211 -19.62 3.68 7.49
CA VAL A 211 -20.33 4.95 7.72
C VAL A 211 -21.75 4.94 7.16
N VAL A 212 -21.94 4.50 5.92
CA VAL A 212 -23.26 4.53 5.24
C VAL A 212 -24.28 3.67 6.00
N ALA A 213 -23.90 2.46 6.40
CA ALA A 213 -24.76 1.55 7.15
C ALA A 213 -25.20 2.14 8.50
N LEU A 214 -24.25 2.77 9.21
CA LEU A 214 -24.50 3.46 10.48
C LEU A 214 -25.50 4.61 10.29
N VAL A 215 -25.24 5.49 9.33
CA VAL A 215 -26.08 6.68 9.06
C VAL A 215 -27.51 6.27 8.68
N HIS A 216 -27.67 5.29 7.79
CA HIS A 216 -29.00 4.82 7.38
C HIS A 216 -29.79 4.21 8.54
N SER A 217 -29.16 3.42 9.41
CA SER A 217 -29.83 2.84 10.58
C SER A 217 -30.35 3.95 11.51
N PHE A 218 -29.49 4.91 11.87
CA PHE A 218 -29.88 5.97 12.82
C PHE A 218 -30.83 7.01 12.25
N LYS A 219 -30.80 7.26 10.93
CA LYS A 219 -31.82 8.09 10.26
C LYS A 219 -33.20 7.44 10.33
N LYS A 220 -33.28 6.11 10.21
CA LYS A 220 -34.54 5.36 10.22
C LYS A 220 -35.21 5.33 11.60
N ASP A 221 -34.41 5.36 12.68
CA ASP A 221 -34.92 5.25 14.05
C ASP A 221 -35.70 6.50 14.54
N GLY A 222 -35.51 7.66 13.91
CA GLY A 222 -36.26 8.89 14.21
C GLY A 222 -36.05 9.50 15.61
N LEU A 223 -35.12 8.97 16.41
CA LEU A 223 -34.85 9.45 17.77
C LEU A 223 -34.07 10.77 17.76
N SER A 224 -34.47 11.74 18.59
CA SER A 224 -33.79 13.04 18.70
C SER A 224 -32.32 12.93 19.14
N SER A 225 -32.00 11.97 20.01
CA SER A 225 -30.62 11.65 20.40
C SER A 225 -29.79 11.11 19.25
N SER A 226 -30.39 10.33 18.35
CA SER A 226 -29.73 9.79 17.16
C SER A 226 -29.47 10.89 16.13
N THR A 227 -30.42 11.82 15.96
CA THR A 227 -30.23 12.99 15.10
C THR A 227 -29.10 13.89 15.61
N ALA A 228 -29.07 14.19 16.92
CA ALA A 228 -27.99 14.99 17.52
C ALA A 228 -26.61 14.32 17.35
N PHE A 229 -26.54 13.00 17.53
CA PHE A 229 -25.33 12.21 17.27
C PHE A 229 -24.92 12.29 15.79
N LEU A 230 -25.86 12.10 14.86
CA LEU A 230 -25.58 12.16 13.43
C LEU A 230 -25.08 13.55 13.01
N MET A 231 -25.54 14.63 13.63
CA MET A 231 -25.02 15.99 13.35
C MET A 231 -23.54 16.12 13.73
N GLN A 232 -23.13 15.55 14.87
CA GLN A 232 -21.73 15.56 15.29
C GLN A 232 -20.87 14.66 14.40
N LEU A 233 -21.39 13.48 14.05
CA LEU A 233 -20.71 12.57 13.14
C LEU A 233 -20.57 13.18 11.74
N SER A 234 -21.63 13.80 11.20
CA SER A 234 -21.59 14.42 9.87
C SER A 234 -20.57 15.56 9.81
N GLU A 235 -20.47 16.37 10.87
CA GLU A 235 -19.46 17.43 10.97
C GLU A 235 -18.04 16.85 10.92
N LEU A 236 -17.77 15.80 11.70
CA LEU A 236 -16.47 15.12 11.72
C LEU A 236 -16.14 14.50 10.35
N ILE A 237 -17.07 13.77 9.75
CA ILE A 237 -16.89 13.12 8.44
C ILE A 237 -16.65 14.18 7.34
N HIS A 238 -17.39 15.29 7.34
CA HIS A 238 -17.14 16.38 6.39
C HIS A 238 -15.77 17.02 6.57
N CYS A 239 -15.30 17.21 7.81
CA CYS A 239 -13.94 17.69 8.07
C CYS A 239 -12.88 16.71 7.52
N MET A 240 -13.10 15.40 7.69
CA MET A 240 -12.17 14.38 7.17
C MET A 240 -12.19 14.28 5.65
N ILE A 241 -13.36 14.36 5.00
CA ILE A 241 -13.47 14.37 3.53
C ILE A 241 -12.83 15.63 2.94
N TYR A 242 -12.99 16.79 3.59
CA TYR A 242 -12.33 18.03 3.19
C TYR A 242 -10.81 17.92 3.31
N HIS A 243 -10.34 17.40 4.46
CA HIS A 243 -8.91 17.22 4.70
C HIS A 243 -8.30 16.20 3.74
N TYR A 244 -8.95 15.06 3.51
CA TYR A 244 -8.50 13.98 2.63
C TYR A 244 -9.22 13.99 1.27
N SER A 245 -9.29 15.15 0.63
CA SER A 245 -9.88 15.30 -0.70
C SER A 245 -9.09 14.52 -1.77
N GLY A 246 -9.78 14.15 -2.88
CA GLY A 246 -9.18 13.40 -3.99
C GLY A 246 -9.71 11.98 -4.18
N PHE A 247 -10.72 11.55 -3.42
CA PHE A 247 -11.34 10.22 -3.54
C PHE A 247 -12.87 10.30 -3.78
N PRO A 248 -13.32 10.86 -4.93
CA PRO A 248 -14.73 11.09 -5.19
C PRO A 248 -15.56 9.80 -5.17
N GLU A 249 -15.09 8.73 -5.84
CA GLU A 249 -15.80 7.44 -5.87
C GLU A 249 -15.99 6.80 -4.49
N LEU A 250 -15.08 7.08 -3.56
CA LEU A 250 -15.11 6.52 -2.21
C LEU A 250 -16.09 7.30 -1.31
N TYR A 251 -16.16 8.62 -1.48
CA TYR A 251 -16.93 9.50 -0.61
C TYR A 251 -18.34 9.81 -1.11
N GLU A 252 -18.61 9.66 -2.41
CA GLU A 252 -19.92 9.93 -3.01
C GLU A 252 -21.07 9.17 -2.31
N PRO A 253 -20.96 7.86 -1.99
CA PRO A 253 -22.01 7.16 -1.23
C PRO A 253 -22.24 7.74 0.17
N ILE A 254 -21.19 8.23 0.83
CA ILE A 254 -21.28 8.85 2.16
C ILE A 254 -21.93 10.23 2.06
N LEU A 255 -21.56 11.02 1.06
CA LEU A 255 -22.13 12.36 0.83
C LEU A 255 -23.62 12.26 0.50
N GLU A 256 -24.03 11.28 -0.30
CA GLU A 256 -25.45 10.98 -0.54
C GLU A 256 -26.19 10.58 0.73
N ALA A 257 -25.59 9.71 1.56
CA ALA A 257 -26.18 9.33 2.85
C ALA A 257 -26.31 10.52 3.82
N LEU A 258 -25.44 11.54 3.70
CA LEU A 258 -25.40 12.71 4.57
C LEU A 258 -26.08 13.97 4.00
N LYS A 259 -26.70 13.90 2.81
CA LYS A 259 -27.23 15.09 2.10
C LYS A 259 -28.21 15.95 2.90
N ASP A 260 -29.01 15.34 3.78
CA ASP A 260 -30.02 16.04 4.61
C ASP A 260 -29.42 16.66 5.89
N MET A 261 -28.12 16.46 6.14
CA MET A 261 -27.43 16.94 7.34
C MET A 261 -26.72 18.28 7.07
N PRO A 262 -26.56 19.16 8.08
CA PRO A 262 -25.92 20.44 7.88
C PRO A 262 -24.42 20.26 7.56
N LYS A 263 -24.02 20.77 6.39
CA LYS A 263 -22.62 20.82 5.98
C LYS A 263 -21.90 21.98 6.71
N PRO A 264 -20.76 21.74 7.38
CA PRO A 264 -19.97 22.82 7.99
C PRO A 264 -19.47 23.81 6.92
N THR A 265 -19.25 25.07 7.29
CA THR A 265 -18.55 26.03 6.41
C THR A 265 -17.07 25.68 6.28
N GLU A 266 -16.44 26.04 5.16
CA GLU A 266 -15.01 25.76 4.93
C GLU A 266 -14.12 26.36 6.03
N GLU A 267 -14.45 27.57 6.51
CA GLU A 267 -13.75 28.22 7.63
C GLU A 267 -13.84 27.41 8.92
N LYS A 268 -15.03 26.87 9.23
CA LYS A 268 -15.24 26.01 10.39
C LYS A 268 -14.44 24.71 10.28
N MET A 269 -14.40 24.09 9.10
CA MET A 269 -13.60 22.89 8.86
C MET A 269 -12.09 23.16 9.06
N LYS A 270 -11.57 24.26 8.52
CA LYS A 270 -10.17 24.67 8.71
C LYS A 270 -9.84 24.91 10.19
N LEU A 271 -10.75 25.57 10.92
CA LEU A 271 -10.58 25.82 12.35
C LEU A 271 -10.52 24.50 13.15
N ILE A 272 -11.45 23.56 12.90
CA ILE A 272 -11.49 22.26 13.58
C ILE A 272 -10.22 21.46 13.33
N LEU A 273 -9.73 21.43 12.10
CA LEU A 273 -8.48 20.75 11.72
C LEU A 273 -7.27 21.39 12.40
N SER A 274 -7.23 22.73 12.51
CA SER A 274 -6.09 23.44 13.12
C SER A 274 -5.96 23.23 14.64
N GLN A 275 -7.05 22.98 15.35
CA GLN A 275 -7.05 22.87 16.82
C GLN A 275 -6.59 21.50 17.35
N SER A 276 -6.57 20.48 16.48
CA SER A 276 -6.65 19.08 16.92
C SER A 276 -5.50 18.20 16.43
N ALA A 277 -4.58 18.72 15.61
CA ALA A 277 -3.38 18.01 15.20
C ALA A 277 -2.48 17.73 16.41
N TRP A 278 -1.75 16.60 16.41
CA TRP A 278 -0.75 16.22 17.44
C TRP A 278 0.42 17.20 17.63
N THR A 279 0.32 18.41 17.10
CA THR A 279 1.32 19.49 17.11
C THR A 279 0.81 20.80 17.72
N SER A 280 -0.37 20.85 18.34
CA SER A 280 -0.93 22.12 18.88
C SER A 280 -0.92 22.21 20.41
N GLN A 281 0.23 22.56 20.98
CA GLN A 281 0.25 23.51 22.10
C GLN A 281 1.05 24.73 21.70
N SER A 282 0.35 25.86 21.53
CA SER A 282 0.96 27.17 21.43
C SER A 282 1.64 27.56 22.76
N SER A 283 2.83 28.16 22.60
CA SER A 283 3.48 29.17 23.46
C SER A 283 4.05 28.75 24.82
N PHE A 284 5.36 28.42 24.84
CA PHE A 284 6.40 29.13 25.60
C PHE A 284 7.78 28.88 24.96
N LEU A 285 8.05 29.55 23.84
CA LEU A 285 9.42 29.87 23.43
C LEU A 285 9.47 31.38 23.21
N PRO A 286 10.45 32.10 23.79
CA PRO A 286 10.60 33.54 23.56
C PRO A 286 10.81 33.79 22.07
N SER A 287 10.24 34.88 21.58
CA SER A 287 10.41 35.42 20.23
C SER A 287 11.82 35.22 19.67
N CYS A 288 11.99 34.23 18.80
CA CYS A 288 13.10 34.16 17.85
C CYS A 288 12.65 33.42 16.59
N SER A 289 12.21 34.21 15.61
CA SER A 289 12.14 33.91 14.17
C SER A 289 11.38 32.65 13.73
N SER A 290 10.18 32.89 13.20
CA SER A 290 9.51 32.08 12.18
C SER A 290 10.46 31.42 11.17
N ARG A 291 10.68 30.11 11.28
CA ARG A 291 11.08 29.31 10.11
C ARG A 291 9.82 28.92 9.36
N LEU A 292 9.59 29.63 8.25
CA LEU A 292 8.56 29.34 7.25
C LEU A 292 8.78 27.93 6.67
N SER A 293 7.98 26.93 7.05
CA SER A 293 8.04 25.62 6.38
C SER A 293 7.10 25.61 5.17
N GLY A 294 7.68 25.59 3.97
CA GLY A 294 6.96 25.47 2.71
C GLY A 294 6.97 24.06 2.10
N LYS A 295 7.66 23.09 2.72
CA LYS A 295 7.73 21.70 2.27
C LYS A 295 6.73 20.82 3.02
N SER A 296 6.27 19.74 2.38
CA SER A 296 5.55 18.65 3.06
C SER A 296 6.35 18.16 4.25
N GLU A 297 5.65 17.71 5.31
CA GLU A 297 6.26 17.09 6.51
C GLU A 297 7.19 15.91 6.16
N THR A 298 6.96 15.27 5.01
CA THR A 298 7.80 14.19 4.47
C THR A 298 9.13 14.64 3.86
N GLY A 299 9.32 15.96 3.66
CA GLY A 299 10.45 16.52 2.92
C GLY A 299 10.41 16.28 1.40
N LYS A 300 9.39 15.58 0.88
CA LYS A 300 9.16 15.31 -0.54
C LYS A 300 8.17 16.31 -1.15
N THR A 301 8.21 16.46 -2.48
CA THR A 301 7.37 17.42 -3.21
C THR A 301 6.32 16.66 -4.05
N GLY A 302 5.05 17.05 -3.95
CA GLY A 302 3.97 16.54 -4.80
C GLY A 302 3.97 17.16 -6.20
N LEU A 303 3.15 16.61 -7.10
CA LEU A 303 2.92 17.16 -8.44
C LEU A 303 1.48 17.61 -8.60
N ILE A 304 1.27 18.87 -8.99
CA ILE A 304 -0.07 19.41 -9.20
C ILE A 304 -0.71 18.74 -10.42
N ASN A 305 -1.92 18.21 -10.25
CA ASN A 305 -2.73 17.67 -11.33
C ASN A 305 -3.19 18.82 -12.26
N LEU A 306 -2.86 18.72 -13.55
CA LEU A 306 -3.18 19.75 -14.56
C LEU A 306 -4.52 19.46 -15.27
N GLY A 307 -5.30 18.51 -14.75
CA GLY A 307 -6.55 18.00 -15.30
C GLY A 307 -6.36 16.62 -15.92
N ASN A 308 -6.80 15.57 -15.22
CA ASN A 308 -6.63 14.16 -15.61
C ASN A 308 -5.18 13.75 -15.91
N THR A 309 -4.18 14.36 -15.24
CA THR A 309 -2.76 14.06 -15.45
C THR A 309 -2.13 13.16 -14.38
N CYS A 310 -2.94 12.50 -13.55
CA CYS A 310 -2.46 11.63 -12.47
C CYS A 310 -1.64 10.43 -12.99
N TYR A 311 -1.93 9.95 -14.20
CA TYR A 311 -1.16 8.91 -14.90
C TYR A 311 0.30 9.33 -15.09
N MET A 312 0.55 10.58 -15.50
CA MET A 312 1.89 11.15 -15.66
C MET A 312 2.53 11.38 -14.29
N ASN A 313 1.81 12.01 -13.37
CA ASN A 313 2.35 12.35 -12.05
C ASN A 313 2.89 11.12 -11.32
N SER A 314 2.13 10.02 -11.33
CA SER A 314 2.51 8.77 -10.69
C SER A 314 3.76 8.14 -11.32
N VAL A 315 3.86 8.15 -12.65
CA VAL A 315 5.04 7.65 -13.38
C VAL A 315 6.27 8.50 -13.08
N ILE A 316 6.14 9.82 -13.06
CA ILE A 316 7.26 10.72 -12.78
C ILE A 316 7.76 10.57 -11.35
N GLN A 317 6.87 10.42 -10.37
CA GLN A 317 7.28 10.16 -8.98
C GLN A 317 7.99 8.79 -8.86
N ALA A 318 7.51 7.75 -9.55
CA ALA A 318 8.17 6.45 -9.59
C ALA A 318 9.60 6.56 -10.19
N LEU A 319 9.76 7.26 -11.31
CA LEU A 319 11.07 7.51 -11.94
C LEU A 319 11.99 8.40 -11.09
N PHE A 320 11.45 9.41 -10.40
CA PHE A 320 12.23 10.28 -9.51
C PHE A 320 12.74 9.53 -8.26
N MET A 321 11.98 8.55 -7.78
CA MET A 321 12.36 7.71 -6.65
C MET A 321 13.32 6.57 -7.04
N ALA A 322 13.46 6.26 -8.34
CA ALA A 322 14.56 5.45 -8.86
C ALA A 322 15.88 6.23 -8.74
N THR A 323 16.54 6.11 -7.58
CA THR A 323 17.62 7.03 -7.16
C THR A 323 18.79 7.09 -8.14
N ASP A 324 19.18 5.99 -8.77
CA ASP A 324 20.32 5.98 -9.70
C ASP A 324 19.93 6.69 -11.00
N PHE A 325 18.73 6.44 -11.53
CA PHE A 325 18.21 7.17 -12.68
C PHE A 325 18.13 8.68 -12.38
N ARG A 326 17.57 9.07 -11.22
CA ARG A 326 17.53 10.48 -10.79
C ARG A 326 18.92 11.11 -10.75
N ARG A 327 19.89 10.48 -10.08
CA ARG A 327 21.26 11.00 -9.96
C ARG A 327 21.92 11.19 -11.32
N HIS A 328 21.79 10.20 -12.22
CA HIS A 328 22.32 10.31 -13.57
C HIS A 328 21.69 11.48 -14.32
N VAL A 329 20.35 11.58 -14.34
CA VAL A 329 19.64 12.70 -15.00
C VAL A 329 20.08 14.06 -14.45
N LEU A 330 20.24 14.20 -13.13
CA LEU A 330 20.70 15.44 -12.51
C LEU A 330 22.16 15.77 -12.85
N SER A 331 23.01 14.76 -13.06
CA SER A 331 24.43 14.93 -13.41
C SER A 331 24.69 15.27 -14.89
N LEU A 332 23.71 15.09 -15.78
CA LEU A 332 23.89 15.35 -17.21
C LEU A 332 24.18 16.83 -17.50
N ASN A 333 25.17 17.10 -18.35
CA ASN A 333 25.45 18.46 -18.81
C ASN A 333 24.70 18.75 -20.11
N LEU A 334 23.55 19.41 -19.99
CA LEU A 334 22.61 19.69 -21.10
C LEU A 334 22.44 21.19 -21.37
N ASN A 335 23.49 21.99 -21.10
CA ASN A 335 23.44 23.44 -21.24
C ASN A 335 23.09 23.86 -22.67
N GLY A 336 22.06 24.68 -22.83
CA GLY A 336 21.62 25.21 -24.13
C GLY A 336 20.81 24.24 -25.00
N CYS A 337 20.53 23.02 -24.55
CA CYS A 337 19.71 22.05 -25.30
C CYS A 337 18.22 22.18 -24.93
N ASN A 338 17.33 22.31 -25.92
CA ASN A 338 15.88 22.24 -25.71
C ASN A 338 15.37 20.78 -25.84
N SER A 339 16.06 19.85 -25.18
CA SER A 339 15.73 18.42 -25.23
C SER A 339 14.66 18.03 -24.20
N LEU A 340 14.01 16.89 -24.42
CA LEU A 340 13.09 16.33 -23.43
C LEU A 340 13.83 15.96 -22.14
N MET A 341 15.04 15.40 -22.26
CA MET A 341 15.90 15.09 -21.12
C MET A 341 16.22 16.34 -20.27
N ARG A 342 16.46 17.51 -20.89
CA ARG A 342 16.70 18.76 -20.14
C ARG A 342 15.46 19.21 -19.37
N LYS A 343 14.27 19.05 -19.96
CA LYS A 343 13.00 19.36 -19.27
C LYS A 343 12.74 18.39 -18.12
N LEU A 344 13.10 17.12 -18.26
CA LEU A 344 13.05 16.13 -17.18
C LEU A 344 14.03 16.48 -16.06
N GLN A 345 15.27 16.84 -16.40
CA GLN A 345 16.28 17.31 -15.45
C GLN A 345 15.81 18.52 -14.67
N HIS A 346 15.21 19.50 -15.36
CA HIS A 346 14.61 20.67 -14.72
C HIS A 346 13.51 20.25 -13.73
N LEU A 347 12.59 19.36 -14.13
CA LEU A 347 11.54 18.85 -13.26
C LEU A 347 12.10 18.14 -12.01
N PHE A 348 13.08 17.26 -12.18
CA PHE A 348 13.71 16.55 -11.06
C PHE A 348 14.45 17.50 -10.11
N ALA A 349 15.14 18.51 -10.65
CA ALA A 349 15.82 19.51 -9.83
C ALA A 349 14.82 20.32 -8.98
N PHE A 350 13.67 20.68 -9.57
CA PHE A 350 12.58 21.32 -8.82
C PHE A 350 11.98 20.40 -7.76
N LEU A 351 11.72 19.12 -8.07
CA LEU A 351 11.21 18.16 -7.08
C LEU A 351 12.15 17.98 -5.88
N ALA A 352 13.47 18.02 -6.10
CA ALA A 352 14.47 17.89 -5.05
C ALA A 352 14.63 19.16 -4.18
N HIS A 353 14.58 20.35 -4.78
CA HIS A 353 15.01 21.60 -4.11
C HIS A 353 13.95 22.71 -3.99
N THR A 354 12.75 22.53 -4.55
CA THR A 354 11.67 23.52 -4.36
C THR A 354 11.26 23.61 -2.89
N GLN A 355 10.85 24.80 -2.45
CA GLN A 355 10.29 25.03 -1.12
C GLN A 355 8.75 25.01 -1.13
N ARG A 356 8.14 24.50 -2.21
CA ARG A 356 6.68 24.36 -2.34
C ARG A 356 6.27 22.94 -1.94
N GLU A 357 5.05 22.80 -1.43
CA GLU A 357 4.48 21.47 -1.14
C GLU A 357 4.25 20.67 -2.43
N ALA A 358 3.86 21.35 -3.51
CA ALA A 358 3.63 20.74 -4.82
C ALA A 358 4.13 21.64 -5.97
N TYR A 359 4.68 21.00 -7.00
CA TYR A 359 5.17 21.65 -8.22
C TYR A 359 4.25 21.34 -9.41
N ALA A 360 4.05 22.31 -10.31
CA ALA A 360 3.22 22.12 -11.50
C ALA A 360 4.10 21.80 -12.72
N PRO A 361 4.08 20.56 -13.26
CA PRO A 361 4.99 20.13 -14.33
C PRO A 361 4.53 20.57 -15.73
N ARG A 362 4.08 21.82 -15.91
CA ARG A 362 3.47 22.29 -17.19
C ARG A 362 4.39 22.15 -18.40
N ILE A 363 5.62 22.65 -18.26
CA ILE A 363 6.64 22.63 -19.33
C ILE A 363 6.96 21.21 -19.77
N PHE A 364 7.06 20.30 -18.79
CA PHE A 364 7.36 18.91 -19.05
C PHE A 364 6.15 18.14 -19.62
N PHE A 365 4.94 18.42 -19.14
CA PHE A 365 3.71 17.85 -19.67
C PHE A 365 3.53 18.16 -21.16
N GLU A 366 3.69 19.42 -21.55
CA GLU A 366 3.56 19.85 -22.95
C GLU A 366 4.61 19.18 -23.86
N ALA A 367 5.81 18.94 -23.34
CA ALA A 367 6.90 18.33 -24.09
C ALA A 367 6.82 16.81 -24.17
N SER A 368 6.38 16.13 -23.11
CA SER A 368 6.42 14.66 -22.97
C SER A 368 5.15 13.93 -23.41
N ARG A 369 4.06 14.65 -23.67
CA ARG A 369 2.77 14.04 -24.03
C ARG A 369 2.84 13.28 -25.38
N PRO A 370 2.34 12.03 -25.46
CA PRO A 370 2.17 11.32 -26.72
C PRO A 370 1.28 12.11 -27.70
N PRO A 371 1.60 12.15 -29.01
CA PRO A 371 0.83 12.90 -29.99
C PRO A 371 -0.66 12.54 -30.03
N TRP A 372 -0.99 11.26 -29.84
CA TRP A 372 -2.36 10.73 -29.87
C TRP A 372 -3.13 10.89 -28.55
N PHE A 373 -2.50 11.36 -27.47
CA PHE A 373 -3.19 11.60 -26.21
C PHE A 373 -3.95 12.92 -26.25
N THR A 374 -5.25 12.89 -25.99
CA THR A 374 -6.05 14.12 -25.95
C THR A 374 -5.82 14.85 -24.61
N PRO A 375 -5.47 16.14 -24.60
CA PRO A 375 -5.31 16.88 -23.34
C PRO A 375 -6.56 16.83 -22.48
N ARG A 376 -6.39 16.71 -21.15
CA ARG A 376 -7.47 16.59 -20.15
C ARG A 376 -8.33 15.32 -20.24
N SER A 377 -7.96 14.34 -21.05
CA SER A 377 -8.55 12.99 -20.99
C SER A 377 -7.74 12.08 -20.05
N GLN A 378 -8.39 11.07 -19.48
CA GLN A 378 -7.72 10.02 -18.73
C GLN A 378 -6.96 9.10 -19.70
N GLN A 379 -5.81 8.60 -19.27
CA GLN A 379 -4.88 7.86 -20.13
C GLN A 379 -4.21 6.73 -19.34
N ASP A 380 -3.64 5.76 -20.06
CA ASP A 380 -2.90 4.65 -19.48
C ASP A 380 -1.48 5.09 -19.05
N CYS A 381 -1.12 4.84 -17.79
CA CYS A 381 0.18 5.26 -17.26
C CYS A 381 1.35 4.42 -17.80
N SER A 382 1.12 3.14 -18.14
CA SER A 382 2.13 2.26 -18.73
C SER A 382 2.42 2.66 -20.19
N GLU A 383 1.40 3.07 -20.93
CA GLU A 383 1.57 3.60 -22.30
C GLU A 383 2.36 4.91 -22.30
N TYR A 384 2.02 5.83 -21.37
CA TYR A 384 2.80 7.04 -21.17
C TYR A 384 4.26 6.75 -20.80
N LEU A 385 4.50 5.79 -19.89
CA LEU A 385 5.85 5.39 -19.48
C LEU A 385 6.66 4.83 -20.66
N ARG A 386 6.11 3.90 -21.45
CA ARG A 386 6.79 3.34 -22.62
C ARG A 386 7.15 4.42 -23.63
N PHE A 387 6.19 5.29 -23.98
CA PHE A 387 6.44 6.41 -24.88
C PHE A 387 7.52 7.36 -24.34
N LEU A 388 7.50 7.67 -23.04
CA LEU A 388 8.48 8.55 -22.42
C LEU A 388 9.88 7.95 -22.48
N LEU A 389 10.05 6.68 -22.10
CA LEU A 389 11.35 5.99 -22.12
C LEU A 389 11.89 5.86 -23.54
N ASP A 390 11.05 5.47 -24.50
CA ASP A 390 11.41 5.36 -25.92
C ASP A 390 11.86 6.72 -26.49
N ARG A 391 11.10 7.78 -26.21
CA ARG A 391 11.46 9.13 -26.67
C ARG A 391 12.76 9.66 -26.06
N LEU A 392 13.01 9.37 -24.78
CA LEU A 392 14.29 9.73 -24.13
C LEU A 392 15.45 8.92 -24.72
N HIS A 393 15.23 7.63 -25.00
CA HIS A 393 16.21 6.75 -25.64
C HIS A 393 16.59 7.26 -27.04
N GLU A 394 15.59 7.49 -27.91
CA GLU A 394 15.80 7.90 -29.30
C GLU A 394 16.43 9.29 -29.41
N GLU A 395 16.07 10.22 -28.54
CA GLU A 395 16.69 11.55 -28.50
C GLU A 395 18.18 11.47 -28.12
N GLU A 396 18.52 10.67 -27.09
CA GLU A 396 19.92 10.46 -26.69
C GLU A 396 20.71 9.73 -27.78
N ARG A 397 20.12 8.69 -28.39
CA ARG A 397 20.72 7.92 -29.48
C ARG A 397 21.05 8.80 -30.68
N THR A 398 20.11 9.65 -31.08
CA THR A 398 20.28 10.59 -32.20
C THR A 398 21.39 11.60 -31.91
N LEU A 399 21.44 12.15 -30.70
CA LEU A 399 22.50 13.08 -30.30
C LEU A 399 23.89 12.42 -30.32
N LYS A 400 24.00 11.18 -29.84
CA LYS A 400 25.25 10.40 -29.90
C LYS A 400 25.68 10.14 -31.34
N ALA A 401 24.77 9.68 -32.20
CA ALA A 401 25.07 9.43 -33.62
C ALA A 401 25.58 10.69 -34.34
N LEU A 402 24.95 11.86 -34.10
CA LEU A 402 25.40 13.14 -34.66
C LEU A 402 26.77 13.57 -34.14
N SER A 403 27.11 13.27 -32.88
CA SER A 403 28.42 13.57 -32.31
C SER A 403 29.53 12.68 -32.89
N SER A 404 29.24 11.40 -33.15
CA SER A 404 30.18 10.47 -33.78
C SER A 404 30.52 10.86 -35.22
N VAL A 405 29.54 11.35 -35.99
CA VAL A 405 29.76 11.81 -37.39
C VAL A 405 30.60 13.09 -37.44
N LYS A 406 30.39 14.04 -36.51
CA LYS A 406 31.20 15.28 -36.43
C LYS A 406 32.67 15.04 -36.09
N ASN A 407 32.98 13.98 -35.32
CA ASN A 407 34.36 13.61 -35.02
C ASN A 407 35.07 12.91 -36.19
N SER A 408 34.33 12.30 -37.13
CA SER A 408 34.93 11.71 -38.34
C SER A 408 35.23 12.73 -39.45
N GLU A 409 34.46 13.82 -39.56
CA GLU A 409 34.69 14.86 -40.58
C GLU A 409 35.86 15.81 -40.23
N SER A 410 36.23 15.94 -38.95
CA SER A 410 37.35 16.79 -38.52
C SER A 410 38.74 16.16 -38.72
N THR A 411 38.83 14.92 -39.23
CA THR A 411 40.12 14.23 -39.50
C THR A 411 40.50 14.20 -40.99
N MET A 412 39.70 14.82 -41.88
CA MET A 412 39.98 14.88 -43.31
C MET A 412 40.03 16.32 -43.81
N ASN A 413 41.10 17.04 -43.45
CA ASN A 413 41.60 18.19 -44.20
C ASN A 413 43.01 18.56 -43.70
N GLU A 414 44.04 17.89 -44.24
CA GLU A 414 45.29 18.50 -44.77
C GLU A 414 46.23 17.39 -45.31
N ASP A 415 46.45 17.44 -46.63
CA ASP A 415 47.58 17.01 -47.45
C ASP A 415 48.11 15.55 -47.56
N SER A 416 47.83 14.98 -48.74
CA SER A 416 48.77 14.45 -49.76
C SER A 416 49.64 13.19 -49.50
N GLN A 417 49.27 12.11 -50.24
CA GLN A 417 50.08 11.08 -50.91
C GLN A 417 51.32 10.48 -50.19
N THR A 418 51.27 9.19 -49.80
CA THR A 418 52.00 8.05 -50.45
C THR A 418 51.98 6.76 -49.60
N GLN A 419 51.94 5.63 -50.33
CA GLN A 419 52.34 4.26 -49.99
C GLN A 419 51.41 3.37 -49.14
N GLU A 420 50.86 2.38 -49.85
CA GLU A 420 50.31 1.12 -49.38
C GLU A 420 51.34 0.32 -48.55
N THR A 421 50.88 -0.33 -47.49
CA THR A 421 50.90 -1.81 -47.27
C THR A 421 51.07 -2.19 -45.80
N VAL A 422 50.36 -3.25 -45.42
CA VAL A 422 50.51 -4.08 -44.20
C VAL A 422 50.10 -3.42 -42.87
N HIS A 423 48.88 -3.73 -42.39
CA HIS A 423 48.60 -4.21 -41.02
C HIS A 423 47.08 -4.51 -40.86
N LYS A 424 46.51 -5.26 -41.82
CA LYS A 424 45.21 -5.93 -41.66
C LYS A 424 45.43 -7.29 -41.01
N ALA A 425 45.55 -7.35 -39.68
CA ALA A 425 45.43 -8.61 -38.92
C ALA A 425 45.27 -8.46 -37.39
N GLN A 426 45.36 -7.26 -36.81
CA GLN A 426 45.48 -7.11 -35.36
C GLN A 426 44.44 -6.16 -34.75
N VAL A 427 43.22 -6.15 -35.30
CA VAL A 427 42.08 -5.33 -34.81
C VAL A 427 40.93 -6.19 -34.27
N PHE A 428 41.05 -7.53 -34.29
CA PHE A 428 39.97 -8.43 -33.86
C PHE A 428 39.96 -8.82 -32.37
N ALA A 429 40.84 -8.25 -31.54
CA ALA A 429 40.93 -8.59 -30.10
C ALA A 429 40.55 -7.44 -29.12
N GLU A 430 40.46 -6.19 -29.59
CA GLU A 430 40.15 -5.02 -28.74
C GLU A 430 38.70 -4.50 -28.89
N ALA A 431 37.82 -5.23 -29.58
CA ALA A 431 36.42 -4.84 -29.76
C ALA A 431 35.50 -5.21 -28.56
N SER A 432 36.04 -5.80 -27.49
CA SER A 432 35.22 -6.25 -26.34
C SER A 432 35.09 -5.21 -25.22
N CYS A 433 35.96 -4.19 -25.17
CA CYS A 433 36.02 -3.18 -24.11
C CYS A 433 35.37 -1.82 -24.46
N LEU A 434 35.00 -1.55 -25.72
CA LEU A 434 34.37 -0.28 -26.14
C LEU A 434 32.83 -0.26 -26.15
N ARG A 435 32.15 -1.41 -25.99
CA ARG A 435 30.67 -1.48 -26.10
C ARG A 435 29.89 -0.76 -24.98
N ASN A 436 30.51 -0.46 -23.84
CA ASN A 436 29.81 0.12 -22.68
C ASN A 436 29.54 1.63 -22.81
N GLU A 437 30.24 2.35 -23.69
CA GLU A 437 30.00 3.79 -23.90
C GLU A 437 28.88 4.09 -24.91
N GLU A 438 28.50 3.12 -25.75
CA GLU A 438 27.49 3.30 -26.79
C GLU A 438 26.04 3.33 -26.25
N ARG A 439 25.78 2.67 -25.12
CA ARG A 439 24.41 2.52 -24.59
C ARG A 439 23.84 3.83 -24.04
N THR A 440 22.57 4.09 -24.32
CA THR A 440 21.86 5.24 -23.75
C THR A 440 21.61 5.07 -22.25
N LEU A 441 21.32 6.15 -21.54
CA LEU A 441 20.97 6.10 -20.11
C LEU A 441 19.76 5.18 -19.88
N ILE A 442 18.78 5.20 -20.79
CA ILE A 442 17.60 4.34 -20.70
C ILE A 442 17.98 2.87 -20.83
N GLU A 443 18.85 2.51 -21.77
CA GLU A 443 19.34 1.12 -21.91
C GLU A 443 20.16 0.68 -20.70
N LYS A 444 20.98 1.57 -20.13
CA LYS A 444 21.78 1.25 -18.94
C LYS A 444 20.93 1.01 -17.70
N MET A 445 19.84 1.75 -17.53
CA MET A 445 19.02 1.69 -16.32
C MET A 445 17.84 0.72 -16.44
N PHE A 446 17.14 0.70 -17.57
CA PHE A 446 15.89 -0.05 -17.75
C PHE A 446 15.97 -1.10 -18.88
N GLY A 447 17.05 -1.13 -19.66
CA GLY A 447 17.20 -2.03 -20.79
C GLY A 447 17.58 -3.45 -20.38
N GLY A 448 16.77 -4.42 -20.79
CA GLY A 448 17.09 -5.85 -20.74
C GLY A 448 17.02 -6.49 -22.12
N LYS A 449 17.43 -7.76 -22.22
CA LYS A 449 17.28 -8.56 -23.46
C LYS A 449 16.63 -9.90 -23.19
N LEU A 450 15.77 -10.27 -24.12
CA LEU A 450 15.00 -11.51 -24.13
C LEU A 450 15.41 -12.34 -25.34
N LYS A 451 15.68 -13.63 -25.10
CA LYS A 451 15.97 -14.61 -26.14
C LYS A 451 14.76 -15.51 -26.31
N THR A 452 14.17 -15.48 -27.50
CA THR A 452 13.14 -16.42 -27.92
C THR A 452 13.77 -17.52 -28.75
N THR A 453 13.58 -18.78 -28.34
CA THR A 453 14.02 -19.96 -29.09
C THR A 453 12.79 -20.72 -29.55
N ILE A 454 12.73 -21.05 -30.85
CA ILE A 454 11.67 -21.86 -31.45
C ILE A 454 12.28 -23.16 -31.96
N CYS A 455 11.85 -24.30 -31.42
CA CYS A 455 12.28 -25.63 -31.81
C CYS A 455 11.18 -26.31 -32.62
N CYS A 456 11.44 -26.62 -33.89
CA CYS A 456 10.52 -27.39 -34.73
C CYS A 456 10.41 -28.83 -34.20
N LEU A 457 9.19 -29.30 -33.90
CA LEU A 457 8.99 -30.65 -33.35
C LEU A 457 9.16 -31.76 -34.39
N ASN A 458 9.11 -31.44 -35.68
CA ASN A 458 9.32 -32.40 -36.77
C ASN A 458 10.81 -32.65 -37.07
N CYS A 459 11.57 -31.60 -37.39
CA CYS A 459 12.98 -31.72 -37.79
C CYS A 459 14.00 -31.33 -36.71
N ARG A 460 13.54 -30.92 -35.52
CA ARG A 460 14.37 -30.46 -34.40
C ARG A 460 15.29 -29.26 -34.72
N SER A 461 14.99 -28.52 -35.79
CA SER A 461 15.72 -27.28 -36.09
C SER A 461 15.35 -26.19 -35.09
N MET A 462 16.37 -25.51 -34.57
CA MET A 462 16.19 -24.38 -33.65
C MET A 462 16.39 -23.05 -34.38
N SER A 463 15.45 -22.14 -34.19
CA SER A 463 15.57 -20.72 -34.55
C SER A 463 15.68 -19.89 -33.27
N GLN A 464 16.52 -18.86 -33.27
CA GLN A 464 16.76 -18.00 -32.12
C GLN A 464 16.63 -16.53 -32.53
N LYS A 465 15.94 -15.74 -31.71
CA LYS A 465 15.79 -14.29 -31.89
C LYS A 465 16.02 -13.59 -30.55
N GLU A 466 16.85 -12.56 -30.56
CA GLU A 466 17.10 -11.70 -29.40
C GLU A 466 16.39 -10.36 -29.59
N GLU A 467 15.66 -9.92 -28.57
CA GLU A 467 14.89 -8.69 -28.56
C GLU A 467 15.17 -7.89 -27.29
N ALA A 468 15.32 -6.58 -27.40
CA ALA A 468 15.48 -5.70 -26.25
C ALA A 468 14.12 -5.35 -25.63
N PHE A 469 14.08 -5.13 -24.32
CA PHE A 469 12.88 -4.68 -23.60
C PHE A 469 13.20 -3.61 -22.56
N THR A 470 12.20 -2.80 -22.21
CA THR A 470 12.25 -1.82 -21.10
C THR A 470 11.22 -2.14 -20.01
N ASP A 471 10.11 -2.77 -20.38
CA ASP A 471 9.13 -3.36 -19.47
C ASP A 471 8.75 -4.78 -19.89
N LEU A 472 8.31 -5.60 -18.92
CA LEU A 472 7.69 -6.90 -19.17
C LEU A 472 6.18 -6.79 -18.91
N SER A 473 5.40 -7.12 -19.93
CA SER A 473 3.94 -7.11 -19.88
C SER A 473 3.42 -8.48 -19.42
N LEU A 474 3.04 -8.60 -18.15
CA LEU A 474 2.66 -9.85 -17.52
C LEU A 474 1.15 -10.11 -17.68
N ALA A 475 0.82 -11.13 -18.46
CA ALA A 475 -0.55 -11.58 -18.68
C ALA A 475 -1.08 -12.45 -17.54
N PHE A 476 -2.38 -12.35 -17.25
CA PHE A 476 -3.06 -13.25 -16.32
C PHE A 476 -3.34 -14.58 -17.01
N CYS A 477 -3.06 -15.69 -16.30
CA CYS A 477 -3.29 -17.03 -16.81
C CYS A 477 -4.81 -17.30 -16.97
N PRO A 478 -5.29 -17.83 -18.11
CA PRO A 478 -6.68 -18.19 -18.26
C PRO A 478 -7.06 -19.32 -17.28
N PRO A 479 -8.31 -19.40 -16.81
CA PRO A 479 -8.72 -20.32 -15.75
C PRO A 479 -8.56 -21.82 -16.12
N THR A 480 -8.40 -22.16 -17.40
CA THR A 480 -8.28 -23.53 -17.92
C THR A 480 -6.85 -24.10 -17.94
N SER A 481 -5.80 -23.30 -17.75
CA SER A 481 -4.39 -23.73 -17.86
C SER A 481 -3.72 -24.10 -16.52
N LEU A 482 -4.44 -24.01 -15.40
CA LEU A 482 -3.91 -24.37 -14.06
C LEU A 482 -3.96 -25.86 -13.73
N GLU A 483 -4.52 -26.71 -14.60
CA GLU A 483 -4.62 -28.17 -14.38
C GLU A 483 -3.48 -28.97 -15.03
N SER A 484 -2.62 -28.36 -15.85
CA SER A 484 -1.57 -29.07 -16.60
C SER A 484 -0.15 -28.93 -16.04
N VAL A 485 0.06 -28.16 -14.97
CA VAL A 485 1.37 -27.95 -14.34
C VAL A 485 1.43 -28.67 -12.99
N GLY A 486 1.49 -30.00 -13.05
CA GLY A 486 1.84 -30.87 -11.92
C GLY A 486 2.99 -31.79 -12.33
N PRO A 487 3.93 -32.15 -11.43
CA PRO A 487 5.02 -33.04 -11.76
C PRO A 487 4.45 -34.44 -12.08
N ARG A 488 4.59 -34.88 -13.34
CA ARG A 488 4.26 -36.25 -13.74
C ARG A 488 5.31 -37.20 -13.17
N TYR A 489 5.02 -37.79 -12.02
CA TYR A 489 5.66 -39.03 -11.61
C TYR A 489 5.12 -40.17 -12.47
N MET A 490 6.03 -40.86 -13.16
CA MET A 490 5.75 -42.16 -13.75
C MET A 490 5.67 -43.20 -12.63
N GLU A 491 4.51 -43.83 -12.47
CA GLU A 491 4.40 -45.16 -11.90
C GLU A 491 3.73 -46.09 -12.92
N ASN A 492 4.42 -47.20 -13.19
CA ASN A 492 4.01 -48.26 -14.08
C ASN A 492 3.11 -49.27 -13.34
N SER A 493 2.12 -49.81 -14.07
CA SER A 493 1.50 -51.16 -13.96
C SER A 493 0.72 -51.48 -12.65
N GLU A 494 -0.49 -52.04 -12.64
CA GLU A 494 -0.98 -53.29 -13.27
C GLU A 494 -2.54 -53.24 -13.44
N VAL A 495 -3.08 -53.52 -14.64
CA VAL A 495 -3.80 -54.75 -15.09
C VAL A 495 -5.32 -54.81 -14.78
N LYS A 496 -6.12 -54.68 -15.87
CA LYS A 496 -7.39 -55.37 -16.30
C LYS A 496 -8.61 -55.34 -15.36
N ASP A 497 -9.85 -55.15 -15.81
CA ASP A 497 -10.71 -55.78 -16.85
C ASP A 497 -11.92 -54.84 -17.04
N ASP A 498 -12.80 -54.84 -18.05
CA ASP A 498 -12.92 -55.32 -19.43
C ASP A 498 -14.32 -54.82 -19.91
N TYR A 499 -14.56 -54.80 -21.23
CA TYR A 499 -15.80 -54.48 -21.99
C TYR A 499 -16.21 -53.01 -22.18
N MET A 500 -16.02 -52.40 -23.36
CA MET A 500 -16.77 -52.53 -24.64
C MET A 500 -18.25 -52.08 -24.50
N GLU A 501 -18.82 -51.22 -25.35
CA GLU A 501 -18.56 -50.97 -26.77
C GLU A 501 -19.11 -49.60 -27.21
N THR A 502 -18.52 -49.10 -28.29
CA THR A 502 -18.72 -47.85 -29.06
C THR A 502 -19.85 -48.03 -30.12
N PRO A 503 -20.00 -47.27 -31.24
CA PRO A 503 -19.73 -45.84 -31.58
C PRO A 503 -20.87 -45.18 -32.45
N PHE A 504 -20.58 -43.96 -32.95
CA PHE A 504 -21.15 -43.27 -34.15
C PHE A 504 -22.52 -42.56 -33.96
N ASN A 505 -22.80 -41.39 -34.54
CA ASN A 505 -22.40 -40.87 -35.85
C ASN A 505 -22.50 -39.33 -35.92
N SER A 506 -21.63 -38.76 -36.75
CA SER A 506 -21.72 -37.44 -37.40
C SER A 506 -22.98 -37.27 -38.25
N LEU A 507 -23.53 -36.05 -38.34
CA LEU A 507 -24.24 -35.57 -39.52
C LEU A 507 -24.26 -34.04 -39.58
N GLU A 508 -23.95 -33.56 -40.78
CA GLU A 508 -23.75 -32.21 -41.26
C GLU A 508 -25.06 -31.44 -41.58
N VAL A 509 -24.94 -30.10 -41.58
CA VAL A 509 -25.53 -29.13 -42.52
C VAL A 509 -27.07 -29.03 -42.62
N ASN A 510 -27.63 -27.85 -42.25
CA ASN A 510 -28.19 -26.97 -43.28
C ASN A 510 -28.51 -25.53 -42.83
N SER A 511 -28.36 -24.65 -43.84
CA SER A 511 -28.58 -23.21 -43.91
C SER A 511 -30.07 -22.81 -43.85
N GLY A 512 -30.35 -21.55 -43.52
CA GLY A 512 -31.65 -20.91 -43.82
C GLY A 512 -31.91 -19.62 -43.04
N CYS A 513 -31.78 -18.48 -43.71
CA CYS A 513 -32.32 -17.18 -43.27
C CYS A 513 -33.84 -17.14 -43.40
N ASP A 514 -34.52 -16.29 -42.63
CA ASP A 514 -35.38 -15.24 -43.20
C ASP A 514 -35.93 -14.27 -42.15
N THR A 515 -35.95 -13.02 -42.58
CA THR A 515 -36.50 -11.80 -41.99
C THR A 515 -38.02 -11.74 -42.04
N VAL A 516 -38.70 -11.21 -41.01
CA VAL A 516 -39.94 -10.41 -41.18
C VAL A 516 -40.05 -9.35 -40.07
N ILE A 517 -40.42 -8.14 -40.49
CA ILE A 517 -40.67 -6.87 -39.79
C ILE A 517 -42.14 -6.83 -39.36
N ASP A 518 -42.51 -6.26 -38.19
CA ASP A 518 -43.58 -5.24 -38.14
C ASP A 518 -43.66 -4.44 -36.82
N GLU A 519 -44.03 -3.16 -37.00
CA GLU A 519 -44.34 -2.05 -36.08
C GLU A 519 -45.57 -2.38 -35.20
N GLY A 520 -45.99 -1.69 -34.13
CA GLY A 520 -45.68 -0.41 -33.49
C GLY A 520 -46.89 0.02 -32.61
N THR A 521 -46.66 1.01 -31.73
CA THR A 521 -47.65 2.00 -31.21
C THR A 521 -48.43 1.76 -29.90
N VAL A 522 -47.88 2.32 -28.80
CA VAL A 522 -48.40 3.37 -27.86
C VAL A 522 -49.92 3.46 -27.54
N LYS A 523 -50.26 3.47 -26.23
CA LYS A 523 -51.03 4.55 -25.54
C LYS A 523 -51.20 4.36 -24.01
N ASP A 524 -50.94 5.45 -23.29
CA ASP A 524 -51.24 5.74 -21.87
C ASP A 524 -52.74 5.72 -21.51
N PHE A 525 -53.08 5.52 -20.23
CA PHE A 525 -53.84 6.47 -19.40
C PHE A 525 -53.94 6.02 -17.92
N THR A 526 -53.90 7.03 -17.04
CA THR A 526 -53.89 7.09 -15.56
C THR A 526 -55.25 6.83 -14.88
N ALA A 527 -55.25 6.27 -13.64
CA ALA A 527 -55.92 6.81 -12.42
C ALA A 527 -56.18 5.74 -11.31
N GLU A 528 -55.75 6.04 -10.08
CA GLU A 528 -56.25 5.52 -8.77
C GLU A 528 -57.39 6.44 -8.25
N PRO A 529 -58.22 6.14 -7.19
CA PRO A 529 -57.87 5.42 -5.94
C PRO A 529 -58.98 4.65 -5.14
N ASN A 530 -58.52 4.04 -4.03
CA ASN A 530 -59.18 3.78 -2.71
C ASN A 530 -59.84 2.42 -2.33
N SER A 531 -59.23 1.86 -1.25
CA SER A 531 -59.74 1.16 -0.06
C SER A 531 -60.19 -0.32 -0.07
N GLU A 532 -59.32 -1.14 0.52
CA GLU A 532 -59.55 -2.12 1.62
C GLU A 532 -60.62 -3.23 1.48
N ASN A 533 -60.20 -4.47 1.17
CA ASN A 533 -59.86 -5.51 2.17
C ASN A 533 -59.87 -6.94 1.59
N THR A 534 -58.83 -7.71 1.98
CA THR A 534 -58.74 -9.19 2.01
C THR A 534 -58.87 -9.99 0.69
N THR A 535 -57.74 -10.51 0.20
CA THR A 535 -57.48 -11.96 -0.06
C THR A 535 -56.10 -12.17 -0.70
N ASN A 536 -55.43 -13.25 -0.29
CA ASN A 536 -54.44 -14.04 -1.03
C ASN A 536 -53.24 -13.33 -1.71
N SER A 537 -52.06 -13.48 -1.10
CA SER A 537 -50.76 -13.27 -1.76
C SER A 537 -50.14 -14.65 -2.08
N GLU A 538 -50.32 -15.08 -3.32
CA GLU A 538 -49.54 -16.13 -3.98
C GLU A 538 -48.85 -15.53 -5.23
N LEU A 539 -47.63 -16.02 -5.48
CA LEU A 539 -46.66 -15.69 -6.54
C LEU A 539 -45.84 -14.40 -6.39
N ASN A 540 -44.66 -14.54 -5.79
CA ASN A 540 -43.41 -14.56 -6.56
C ASN A 540 -42.33 -15.35 -5.80
N LYS A 541 -42.35 -16.68 -6.00
CA LYS A 541 -41.18 -17.54 -5.87
C LYS A 541 -40.53 -17.60 -7.25
N ILE A 542 -39.47 -16.83 -7.45
CA ILE A 542 -38.37 -17.26 -8.33
C ILE A 542 -37.18 -17.40 -7.40
N GLN A 543 -36.83 -18.67 -7.17
CA GLN A 543 -35.58 -19.10 -6.57
C GLN A 543 -34.46 -18.59 -7.47
N ASP A 544 -33.67 -17.64 -6.98
CA ASP A 544 -32.32 -17.47 -7.50
C ASP A 544 -31.42 -18.35 -6.64
N SER A 545 -31.13 -19.52 -7.19
CA SER A 545 -30.23 -20.51 -6.62
C SER A 545 -28.86 -19.89 -6.45
N GLY A 546 -28.48 -19.62 -5.20
CA GLY A 546 -27.09 -19.69 -4.82
C GLY A 546 -26.59 -21.11 -5.13
N ASP A 547 -25.60 -21.20 -6.01
CA ASP A 547 -24.37 -21.98 -5.79
C ASP A 547 -23.49 -21.89 -7.04
N LEU A 548 -22.50 -20.98 -7.03
CA LEU A 548 -21.23 -21.20 -7.77
C LEU A 548 -20.09 -20.36 -7.17
N SER A 549 -20.13 -20.15 -5.85
CA SER A 549 -19.05 -19.48 -5.10
C SER A 549 -18.43 -20.38 -4.01
N GLN A 550 -18.78 -21.67 -3.96
CA GLN A 550 -18.13 -22.63 -3.05
C GLN A 550 -17.74 -23.94 -3.76
N ARG A 551 -16.60 -23.90 -4.44
CA ARG A 551 -15.67 -25.03 -4.52
C ARG A 551 -14.31 -24.58 -5.07
N LEU A 552 -13.54 -23.87 -4.24
CA LEU A 552 -12.09 -23.80 -4.40
C LEU A 552 -11.45 -24.05 -3.04
N VAL A 553 -11.25 -25.34 -2.78
CA VAL A 553 -10.30 -25.85 -1.79
C VAL A 553 -8.92 -25.30 -2.18
N GLY A 554 -8.33 -24.46 -1.31
CA GLY A 554 -6.88 -24.20 -1.24
C GLY A 554 -6.14 -23.75 -2.50
N LYS A 555 -6.59 -22.71 -3.23
CA LYS A 555 -5.68 -22.00 -4.16
C LYS A 555 -4.90 -20.92 -3.41
N MET A 556 -3.57 -21.02 -3.39
CA MET A 556 -2.69 -19.93 -2.94
C MET A 556 -2.98 -18.65 -3.74
N PRO A 557 -2.84 -17.46 -3.13
CA PRO A 557 -3.06 -16.20 -3.82
C PRO A 557 -2.03 -16.03 -4.96
N LEU A 558 -2.52 -15.72 -6.17
CA LEU A 558 -1.69 -15.46 -7.35
C LEU A 558 -0.59 -14.44 -7.03
N SER A 559 0.66 -14.72 -7.36
CA SER A 559 1.81 -13.85 -7.07
C SER A 559 2.40 -13.23 -8.33
N VAL A 560 3.18 -12.15 -8.17
CA VAL A 560 3.97 -11.58 -9.29
C VAL A 560 4.94 -12.62 -9.86
N THR A 561 5.50 -13.48 -9.01
CA THR A 561 6.39 -14.57 -9.43
C THR A 561 5.66 -15.57 -10.32
N ASP A 562 4.40 -15.91 -10.02
CA ASP A 562 3.59 -16.81 -10.85
C ASP A 562 3.32 -16.21 -12.23
N LEU A 563 3.00 -14.91 -12.28
CA LEU A 563 2.78 -14.20 -13.54
C LEU A 563 4.05 -14.13 -14.41
N LEU A 564 5.21 -13.96 -13.76
CA LEU A 564 6.51 -13.94 -14.45
C LEU A 564 6.91 -15.34 -14.94
N ASN A 565 6.68 -16.38 -14.14
CA ASN A 565 6.89 -17.76 -14.53
C ASN A 565 5.97 -18.15 -15.69
N TYR A 566 4.71 -17.70 -15.66
CA TYR A 566 3.78 -17.88 -16.77
C TYR A 566 4.25 -17.18 -18.04
N PHE A 567 4.78 -15.96 -17.94
CA PHE A 567 5.35 -15.22 -19.08
C PHE A 567 6.55 -15.94 -19.71
N LEU A 568 7.37 -16.63 -18.91
CA LEU A 568 8.56 -17.36 -19.37
C LEU A 568 8.29 -18.85 -19.69
N ALA A 569 7.06 -19.32 -19.47
CA ALA A 569 6.71 -20.72 -19.67
C ALA A 569 6.84 -21.13 -21.15
N PRO A 570 7.30 -22.36 -21.45
CA PRO A 570 7.28 -22.91 -22.80
C PRO A 570 5.86 -22.95 -23.38
N GLU A 571 5.72 -22.54 -24.64
CA GLU A 571 4.46 -22.53 -25.38
C GLU A 571 4.55 -23.47 -26.59
N ILE A 572 3.55 -24.31 -26.80
CA ILE A 572 3.46 -25.17 -27.99
C ILE A 572 2.68 -24.47 -29.09
N LEU A 573 3.39 -24.06 -30.14
CA LEU A 573 2.85 -23.50 -31.37
C LEU A 573 2.20 -24.63 -32.20
N SER A 574 0.88 -24.72 -32.16
CA SER A 574 0.09 -25.76 -32.84
C SER A 574 -1.25 -25.20 -33.35
N GLY A 575 -2.03 -26.02 -34.07
CA GLY A 575 -3.31 -25.59 -34.66
C GLY A 575 -3.13 -24.47 -35.68
N ASP A 576 -3.84 -23.36 -35.47
CA ASP A 576 -3.78 -22.16 -36.32
C ASP A 576 -2.47 -21.36 -36.11
N ASN A 577 -1.78 -21.57 -34.99
CA ASN A 577 -0.54 -20.87 -34.62
C ASN A 577 0.74 -21.65 -34.97
N LYS A 578 0.70 -22.55 -35.95
CA LYS A 578 1.86 -23.36 -36.35
C LYS A 578 3.03 -22.49 -36.85
N TYR A 579 4.25 -22.92 -36.55
CA TYR A 579 5.48 -22.26 -36.99
C TYR A 579 5.85 -22.68 -38.42
N TYR A 580 6.14 -21.71 -39.28
CA TYR A 580 6.70 -22.01 -40.61
C TYR A 580 8.18 -22.35 -40.50
N CYS A 581 8.52 -23.63 -40.68
CA CYS A 581 9.90 -24.11 -40.60
C CYS A 581 10.56 -24.08 -41.98
N GLU A 582 11.59 -23.24 -42.15
CA GLU A 582 12.34 -23.12 -43.41
C GLU A 582 13.00 -24.44 -43.85
N LYS A 583 13.46 -25.27 -42.91
CA LYS A 583 14.05 -26.58 -43.24
C LYS A 583 13.01 -27.60 -43.71
N CYS A 584 11.78 -27.51 -43.22
CA CYS A 584 10.68 -28.39 -43.64
C CYS A 584 9.86 -27.80 -44.81
N ALA A 585 10.11 -26.53 -45.17
CA ALA A 585 9.35 -25.75 -46.13
C ALA A 585 7.81 -25.85 -45.95
N SER A 586 7.36 -25.91 -44.69
CA SER A 586 5.95 -26.14 -44.34
C SER A 586 5.63 -25.69 -42.90
N LEU A 587 4.33 -25.54 -42.59
CA LEU A 587 3.83 -25.25 -41.25
C LEU A 587 3.97 -26.48 -40.35
N GLN A 588 4.70 -26.34 -39.25
CA GLN A 588 5.03 -27.39 -38.32
C GLN A 588 4.64 -27.00 -36.90
N ASN A 589 4.35 -28.01 -36.08
CA ASN A 589 4.26 -27.78 -34.64
C ASN A 589 5.66 -27.43 -34.11
N ALA A 590 5.75 -26.45 -33.23
CA ALA A 590 7.00 -26.02 -32.64
C ALA A 590 6.84 -25.70 -31.16
N GLU A 591 7.92 -25.79 -30.41
CA GLU A 591 8.00 -25.32 -29.02
C GLU A 591 8.71 -23.98 -29.00
N LYS A 592 8.08 -22.96 -28.39
CA LYS A 592 8.62 -21.62 -28.20
C LYS A 592 8.97 -21.44 -26.74
N THR A 593 10.23 -21.11 -26.45
CA THR A 593 10.73 -20.82 -25.10
C THR A 593 11.31 -19.42 -25.05
N MET A 594 11.08 -18.68 -23.97
CA MET A 594 11.57 -17.32 -23.77
C MET A 594 12.46 -17.26 -22.52
N GLN A 595 13.60 -16.58 -22.61
CA GLN A 595 14.57 -16.48 -21.51
C GLN A 595 15.15 -15.07 -21.45
N ILE A 596 15.26 -14.51 -20.23
CA ILE A 596 15.95 -13.24 -20.02
C ILE A 596 17.45 -13.52 -20.04
N ILE A 597 18.17 -12.92 -20.98
CA ILE A 597 19.62 -13.11 -21.17
C ILE A 597 20.45 -11.93 -20.66
N GLU A 598 19.80 -10.78 -20.47
CA GLU A 598 20.42 -9.58 -19.92
C GLU A 598 19.40 -8.88 -19.03
N GLU A 599 19.70 -8.77 -17.73
CA GLU A 599 18.76 -8.19 -16.77
C GLU A 599 19.02 -6.70 -16.52
N PRO A 600 17.97 -5.86 -16.50
CA PRO A 600 18.10 -4.41 -16.31
C PRO A 600 18.43 -4.05 -14.86
N GLU A 601 19.04 -2.89 -14.62
CA GLU A 601 19.25 -2.35 -13.26
C GLU A 601 17.90 -2.10 -12.55
N TYR A 602 16.91 -1.57 -13.28
CA TYR A 602 15.53 -1.44 -12.86
C TYR A 602 14.61 -2.28 -13.76
N LEU A 603 14.02 -3.32 -13.19
CA LEU A 603 13.03 -4.16 -13.85
C LEU A 603 11.64 -3.54 -13.70
N ILE A 604 11.02 -3.18 -14.82
CA ILE A 604 9.65 -2.65 -14.87
C ILE A 604 8.70 -3.79 -15.26
N LEU A 605 7.70 -4.05 -14.43
CA LEU A 605 6.66 -5.05 -14.69
C LEU A 605 5.31 -4.34 -14.83
N THR A 606 4.63 -4.57 -15.96
CA THR A 606 3.28 -4.08 -16.22
C THR A 606 2.31 -5.24 -16.10
N LEU A 607 1.39 -5.20 -15.13
CA LEU A 607 0.37 -6.23 -14.94
C LEU A 607 -0.80 -5.97 -15.89
N LEU A 608 -1.03 -6.85 -16.88
CA LEU A 608 -2.08 -6.70 -17.89
C LEU A 608 -3.47 -7.01 -17.30
N ARG A 609 -3.97 -6.09 -16.46
CA ARG A 609 -5.23 -6.22 -15.71
C ARG A 609 -6.48 -5.96 -16.54
N PHE A 610 -6.56 -6.54 -17.71
CA PHE A 610 -7.69 -6.38 -18.60
C PHE A 610 -7.99 -7.67 -19.36
N SER A 611 -9.27 -7.94 -19.51
CA SER A 611 -9.82 -9.03 -20.30
C SER A 611 -10.84 -8.48 -21.28
N TYR A 612 -11.11 -9.23 -22.34
CA TYR A 612 -12.18 -8.92 -23.27
C TYR A 612 -13.37 -9.84 -22.97
N ASP A 613 -14.54 -9.28 -22.68
CA ASP A 613 -15.75 -10.09 -22.60
C ASP A 613 -16.38 -10.23 -24.00
N PRO A 614 -16.32 -11.41 -24.63
CA PRO A 614 -16.89 -11.62 -25.96
C PRO A 614 -18.41 -11.50 -25.98
N LYS A 615 -19.11 -11.66 -24.85
CA LYS A 615 -20.58 -11.56 -24.78
C LYS A 615 -21.05 -10.11 -24.85
N CYS A 616 -20.34 -9.22 -24.17
CA CYS A 616 -20.70 -7.80 -24.08
C CYS A 616 -19.92 -6.92 -25.08
N HIS A 617 -18.91 -7.48 -25.76
CA HIS A 617 -17.96 -6.75 -26.61
C HIS A 617 -17.27 -5.58 -25.89
N ILE A 618 -17.02 -5.73 -24.58
CA ILE A 618 -16.46 -4.68 -23.71
C ILE A 618 -15.19 -5.20 -23.02
N ARG A 619 -14.19 -4.33 -22.90
CA ARG A 619 -12.99 -4.57 -22.09
C ARG A 619 -13.36 -4.48 -20.61
N ARG A 620 -12.90 -5.43 -19.79
CA ARG A 620 -13.11 -5.44 -18.35
C ARG A 620 -11.79 -5.43 -17.61
N LYS A 621 -11.72 -4.64 -16.54
CA LYS A 621 -10.60 -4.64 -15.59
C LYS A 621 -10.58 -5.95 -14.79
N ILE A 622 -9.40 -6.55 -14.63
CA ILE A 622 -9.17 -7.71 -13.76
C ILE A 622 -8.83 -7.20 -12.36
N LEU A 623 -9.73 -7.45 -11.41
CA LEU A 623 -9.63 -6.99 -10.02
C LEU A 623 -8.94 -8.02 -9.08
N ASP A 624 -8.54 -9.17 -9.62
CA ASP A 624 -7.93 -10.25 -8.86
C ASP A 624 -6.69 -9.76 -8.08
N ASN A 625 -6.62 -10.09 -6.80
CA ASN A 625 -5.50 -9.71 -5.97
C ASN A 625 -4.23 -10.44 -6.42
N VAL A 626 -3.13 -9.70 -6.57
CA VAL A 626 -1.81 -10.27 -6.92
C VAL A 626 -0.86 -9.93 -5.78
N SER A 627 -0.32 -10.96 -5.13
CA SER A 627 0.61 -10.79 -4.03
C SER A 627 1.96 -10.26 -4.53
N LEU A 628 2.44 -9.19 -3.88
CA LEU A 628 3.77 -8.63 -4.10
C LEU A 628 4.75 -9.36 -3.14
N PRO A 629 5.83 -9.98 -3.65
CA PRO A 629 6.74 -10.77 -2.82
C PRO A 629 7.34 -9.95 -1.67
N LEU A 630 7.31 -10.53 -0.46
CA LEU A 630 7.89 -9.95 0.76
C LEU A 630 9.41 -9.96 0.68
N PRO A 631 10.11 -8.90 1.11
CA PRO A 631 11.41 -9.03 1.74
C PRO A 631 11.25 -9.56 3.18
N SER A 632 10.79 -10.80 3.35
CA SER A 632 11.08 -11.61 4.55
C SER A 632 10.69 -13.08 4.37
N GLY A 633 11.45 -13.94 5.05
CA GLY A 633 11.60 -15.38 4.83
C GLY A 633 10.42 -16.27 5.22
N ALA A 634 10.28 -17.36 4.46
CA ALA A 634 9.99 -18.73 4.90
C ALA A 634 9.56 -19.52 3.65
N ASP A 635 10.51 -20.22 3.03
CA ASP A 635 10.40 -21.64 2.68
C ASP A 635 11.66 -22.04 1.90
N GLU A 636 12.40 -22.97 2.50
CA GLU A 636 13.67 -23.50 2.02
C GLU A 636 13.46 -24.34 0.74
N VAL A 637 14.01 -23.87 -0.38
CA VAL A 637 14.72 -24.75 -1.32
C VAL A 637 15.89 -23.97 -1.92
N SER A 638 17.11 -24.36 -1.54
CA SER A 638 18.36 -23.80 -2.03
C SER A 638 18.48 -23.97 -3.55
N CYS A 639 18.47 -22.87 -4.31
CA CYS A 639 18.86 -22.85 -5.72
C CYS A 639 19.91 -21.74 -5.95
N PRO A 640 21.18 -22.08 -6.22
CA PRO A 640 22.27 -21.11 -6.26
C PRO A 640 22.44 -20.55 -7.68
N GLN A 641 21.67 -19.52 -8.07
CA GLN A 641 21.95 -18.67 -9.26
C GLN A 641 20.89 -17.57 -9.49
N LEU A 642 20.48 -16.87 -8.43
CA LEU A 642 19.35 -15.93 -8.49
C LEU A 642 19.78 -14.48 -8.26
N VAL A 643 19.57 -13.63 -9.27
CA VAL A 643 19.78 -12.17 -9.16
C VAL A 643 18.64 -11.57 -8.34
N PRO A 644 18.89 -11.04 -7.13
CA PRO A 644 17.83 -10.56 -6.28
C PRO A 644 17.33 -9.18 -6.74
N TYR A 645 16.01 -9.01 -6.79
CA TYR A 645 15.36 -7.74 -7.09
C TYR A 645 14.55 -7.22 -5.89
N LEU A 646 14.72 -5.94 -5.57
CA LEU A 646 14.04 -5.25 -4.47
C LEU A 646 12.96 -4.32 -5.01
N LEU A 647 11.73 -4.45 -4.50
CA LEU A 647 10.63 -3.55 -4.89
C LEU A 647 10.99 -2.10 -4.51
N SER A 648 10.97 -1.21 -5.49
CA SER A 648 11.29 0.21 -5.35
C SER A 648 10.05 1.09 -5.39
N SER A 649 9.12 0.83 -6.31
CA SER A 649 7.87 1.58 -6.41
C SER A 649 6.73 0.74 -7.01
N VAL A 650 5.49 1.16 -6.70
CA VAL A 650 4.23 0.56 -7.14
C VAL A 650 3.31 1.67 -7.60
N VAL A 651 2.94 1.67 -8.88
CA VAL A 651 1.88 2.53 -9.41
C VAL A 651 0.56 1.77 -9.35
N VAL A 652 -0.43 2.39 -8.72
CA VAL A 652 -1.75 1.80 -8.47
C VAL A 652 -2.78 2.47 -9.36
N HIS A 653 -3.68 1.68 -9.94
CA HIS A 653 -4.86 2.16 -10.62
C HIS A 653 -6.10 1.92 -9.74
N SER A 654 -6.73 3.01 -9.29
CA SER A 654 -8.02 2.99 -8.58
C SER A 654 -9.15 3.23 -9.57
N GLY A 655 -10.08 2.27 -9.66
CA GLY A 655 -11.25 2.35 -10.53
C GLY A 655 -11.85 0.98 -10.80
N VAL A 656 -13.17 0.90 -11.01
CA VAL A 656 -13.86 -0.36 -11.34
C VAL A 656 -13.68 -0.79 -12.78
N SER A 657 -13.46 0.16 -13.69
CA SER A 657 -13.37 -0.08 -15.13
C SER A 657 -11.96 0.14 -15.65
N SER A 658 -11.73 -0.24 -16.91
CA SER A 658 -10.47 0.01 -17.62
C SER A 658 -10.45 1.36 -18.35
N GLU A 659 -11.58 2.04 -18.42
CA GLU A 659 -11.82 3.27 -19.19
C GLU A 659 -11.66 4.52 -18.33
N SER A 660 -11.84 4.39 -17.02
CA SER A 660 -11.70 5.51 -16.09
C SER A 660 -11.13 5.12 -14.74
N GLY A 661 -10.44 6.07 -14.11
CA GLY A 661 -9.92 5.91 -12.76
C GLY A 661 -8.93 6.99 -12.35
N HIS A 662 -8.20 6.72 -11.27
CA HIS A 662 -7.18 7.59 -10.72
C HIS A 662 -5.89 6.81 -10.45
N TYR A 663 -4.75 7.43 -10.76
CA TYR A 663 -3.43 6.86 -10.49
C TYR A 663 -2.77 7.55 -9.31
N TYR A 664 -2.14 6.73 -8.46
CA TYR A 664 -1.22 7.18 -7.42
C TYR A 664 -0.06 6.20 -7.31
N SER A 665 1.01 6.58 -6.60
CA SER A 665 2.21 5.73 -6.50
C SER A 665 2.73 5.62 -5.07
N TYR A 666 3.17 4.42 -4.72
CA TYR A 666 3.98 4.14 -3.54
C TYR A 666 5.44 4.02 -3.96
N ALA A 667 6.37 4.61 -3.23
CA ALA A 667 7.79 4.41 -3.51
C ALA A 667 8.66 4.56 -2.27
N ARG A 668 9.84 3.95 -2.32
CA ARG A 668 10.90 4.09 -1.31
C ARG A 668 12.26 4.34 -1.97
N ASN A 669 13.17 4.97 -1.22
CA ASN A 669 14.55 5.10 -1.65
C ASN A 669 15.30 3.78 -1.41
N VAL A 670 15.81 3.14 -2.46
CA VAL A 670 16.64 1.91 -2.34
C VAL A 670 18.10 2.27 -2.65
N THR A 671 18.89 2.58 -1.62
CA THR A 671 20.34 2.87 -1.74
C THR A 671 21.15 1.59 -1.67
N GLY A 672 22.03 1.35 -2.64
CA GLY A 672 22.75 0.07 -2.83
C GLY A 672 23.90 -0.22 -1.84
N SER A 673 23.89 0.35 -0.64
CA SER A 673 24.92 0.13 0.38
C SER A 673 24.27 -0.27 1.71
N GLU A 674 23.90 -1.54 1.82
CA GLU A 674 23.61 -2.16 3.12
C GLU A 674 24.92 -2.78 3.63
N PRO A 675 25.42 -2.42 4.84
CA PRO A 675 26.48 -3.17 5.47
C PRO A 675 25.94 -4.55 5.87
N SER A 676 26.56 -5.60 5.38
CA SER A 676 26.32 -6.98 5.80
C SER A 676 26.68 -7.16 7.28
N GLY A 677 25.68 -6.97 8.15
CA GLY A 677 25.72 -7.29 9.57
C GLY A 677 24.29 -7.32 10.10
N LEU A 678 23.88 -8.47 10.67
CA LEU A 678 22.52 -8.85 11.09
C LEU A 678 21.51 -9.14 9.96
N CYS A 679 21.64 -10.34 9.37
CA CYS A 679 20.64 -10.91 8.48
C CYS A 679 19.58 -11.68 9.30
N HIS A 680 18.38 -11.11 9.43
CA HIS A 680 17.14 -11.90 9.52
C HIS A 680 16.43 -11.86 8.16
N GLN A 681 16.69 -12.92 7.38
CA GLN A 681 15.89 -13.55 6.33
C GLN A 681 15.02 -12.63 5.45
N SER A 682 15.49 -12.38 4.21
CA SER A 682 14.79 -11.67 3.12
C SER A 682 14.37 -12.64 2.01
N THR A 683 13.13 -12.56 1.51
CA THR A 683 12.74 -13.23 0.25
C THR A 683 12.77 -12.21 -0.90
N THR A 684 13.27 -12.61 -2.05
CA THR A 684 13.61 -11.76 -3.20
C THR A 684 12.92 -12.29 -4.46
N LEU A 685 12.51 -11.40 -5.38
CA LEU A 685 11.97 -11.83 -6.68
C LEU A 685 13.10 -12.53 -7.47
N SER A 686 12.82 -13.71 -8.00
CA SER A 686 13.81 -14.70 -8.42
C SER A 686 13.55 -15.20 -9.87
N LEU A 687 14.55 -15.15 -10.76
CA LEU A 687 14.53 -15.60 -12.18
C LEU A 687 15.32 -16.92 -12.39
N VAL A 688 14.72 -18.00 -12.90
CA VAL A 688 15.31 -19.38 -12.91
C VAL A 688 16.11 -19.74 -14.19
N ALA A 689 17.21 -20.52 -14.04
CA ALA A 689 17.89 -21.33 -15.07
C ALA A 689 18.31 -22.74 -14.53
N PRO A 690 18.52 -23.82 -15.34
CA PRO A 690 18.72 -25.19 -14.83
C PRO A 690 20.17 -25.79 -14.88
N GLN A 691 20.52 -26.47 -13.77
CA GLN A 691 21.42 -27.63 -13.45
C GLN A 691 22.97 -27.62 -13.63
N ASP A 692 23.72 -27.91 -12.54
CA ASP A 692 24.38 -29.22 -12.23
C ASP A 692 24.96 -29.29 -10.78
N LYS A 693 25.01 -30.49 -10.17
CA LYS A 693 25.30 -30.79 -8.72
C LYS A 693 26.81 -30.97 -8.39
N LEU A 694 27.22 -30.69 -7.13
CA LEU A 694 28.04 -31.57 -6.25
C LEU A 694 28.27 -30.99 -4.82
N LEU A 695 28.54 -31.90 -3.87
CA LEU A 695 28.38 -31.87 -2.39
C LEU A 695 29.47 -31.13 -1.59
N ALA A 696 29.14 -30.61 -0.38
CA ALA A 696 29.98 -30.69 0.84
C ALA A 696 29.29 -30.16 2.12
N GLU A 697 29.76 -30.66 3.27
CA GLU A 697 29.14 -30.80 4.60
C GLU A 697 29.17 -29.58 5.56
N GLU A 698 28.37 -29.70 6.62
CA GLU A 698 28.13 -28.74 7.73
C GLU A 698 29.25 -28.65 8.79
N ASN A 699 29.31 -27.52 9.54
CA ASN A 699 29.31 -27.49 11.02
C ASN A 699 29.26 -26.05 11.59
N PRO A 700 28.73 -25.81 12.82
CA PRO A 700 28.32 -24.49 13.32
C PRO A 700 29.29 -23.88 14.36
N CYS A 701 29.29 -22.55 14.54
CA CYS A 701 29.85 -21.91 15.74
C CYS A 701 29.23 -20.54 16.09
N THR A 702 29.13 -20.32 17.39
CA THR A 702 28.41 -19.31 18.20
C THR A 702 28.88 -17.86 18.07
N VAL A 703 27.96 -16.88 18.17
CA VAL A 703 28.22 -15.43 18.17
C VAL A 703 27.86 -14.79 19.52
N VAL A 704 28.71 -13.88 19.99
CA VAL A 704 28.53 -12.99 21.14
C VAL A 704 28.22 -11.58 20.61
N GLU A 705 27.12 -10.97 21.06
CA GLU A 705 26.65 -9.65 20.60
C GLU A 705 27.23 -8.51 21.45
N ASN A 706 27.60 -7.42 20.78
CA ASN A 706 27.79 -6.08 21.36
C ASN A 706 27.27 -5.05 20.35
N GLU A 707 26.23 -4.30 20.72
CA GLU A 707 25.51 -3.32 19.91
C GLU A 707 26.09 -1.91 20.02
N LEU A 708 26.14 -1.17 18.90
CA LEU A 708 26.21 0.29 18.88
C LEU A 708 25.43 0.81 17.66
N ASP A 709 24.24 1.35 17.94
CA ASP A 709 23.23 1.80 16.97
C ASP A 709 23.56 3.09 16.23
N THR A 710 23.32 3.11 14.91
CA THR A 710 22.98 4.34 14.16
C THR A 710 22.13 3.97 12.93
N GLU A 711 20.80 3.83 13.10
CA GLU A 711 19.85 3.51 12.02
C GLU A 711 19.41 4.76 11.21
N MET A 712 19.33 4.64 9.86
CA MET A 712 18.55 5.53 8.98
C MET A 712 17.30 4.78 8.46
N PRO A 713 16.11 5.42 8.37
CA PRO A 713 14.85 4.69 8.40
C PRO A 713 14.33 4.23 7.02
N ARG A 714 13.71 3.04 7.03
CA ARG A 714 13.11 2.28 5.92
C ARG A 714 11.75 2.85 5.48
N GLU A 715 11.68 4.14 5.15
CA GLU A 715 10.38 4.82 4.97
C GLU A 715 9.81 4.68 3.55
N TRP A 716 8.55 4.25 3.46
CA TRP A 716 7.75 4.30 2.24
C TRP A 716 6.97 5.62 2.17
N PHE A 717 6.77 6.11 0.95
CA PHE A 717 6.02 7.33 0.67
C PHE A 717 4.85 7.02 -0.25
N LEU A 718 3.69 7.62 0.03
CA LEU A 718 2.53 7.65 -0.86
C LEU A 718 2.48 9.00 -1.56
N PHE A 719 2.59 8.98 -2.88
CA PHE A 719 2.47 10.12 -3.77
C PHE A 719 1.09 10.10 -4.45
N ASN A 720 0.23 11.03 -4.05
CA ASN A 720 -1.08 11.23 -4.66
C ASN A 720 -1.19 12.69 -5.13
N ASP A 721 -0.80 12.93 -6.38
CA ASP A 721 -0.69 14.26 -6.98
C ASP A 721 0.06 15.24 -6.06
N SER A 722 -0.60 16.29 -5.59
CA SER A 722 0.01 17.35 -4.78
C SER A 722 0.36 16.91 -3.36
N ARG A 723 -0.19 15.79 -2.89
CA ARG A 723 -0.01 15.32 -1.53
C ARG A 723 1.02 14.20 -1.49
N VAL A 724 1.98 14.34 -0.57
CA VAL A 724 2.94 13.29 -0.24
C VAL A 724 2.86 13.00 1.25
N THR A 725 2.70 11.72 1.58
CA THR A 725 2.45 11.23 2.94
C THR A 725 3.33 10.02 3.24
N PHE A 726 3.68 9.83 4.52
CA PHE A 726 4.36 8.60 4.95
C PHE A 726 3.40 7.41 4.90
N THR A 727 3.94 6.24 4.60
CA THR A 727 3.18 4.98 4.59
C THR A 727 4.09 3.80 4.89
N SER A 728 3.53 2.59 4.96
CA SER A 728 4.23 1.36 5.28
C SER A 728 4.17 0.37 4.12
N PHE A 729 5.13 -0.56 4.06
CA PHE A 729 5.07 -1.67 3.11
C PHE A 729 3.81 -2.54 3.30
N GLN A 730 3.32 -2.68 4.54
CA GLN A 730 2.11 -3.44 4.84
C GLN A 730 0.88 -2.82 4.16
N SER A 731 0.80 -1.49 4.10
CA SER A 731 -0.24 -0.78 3.38
C SER A 731 -0.16 -1.05 1.87
N VAL A 732 1.04 -1.16 1.30
CA VAL A 732 1.27 -1.52 -0.12
C VAL A 732 0.82 -2.95 -0.44
N GLN A 733 1.05 -3.90 0.47
CA GLN A 733 0.62 -5.29 0.26
C GLN A 733 -0.90 -5.47 0.36
N LYS A 734 -1.54 -4.68 1.24
CA LYS A 734 -2.97 -4.80 1.52
C LYS A 734 -3.86 -3.92 0.63
N ILE A 735 -3.32 -3.28 -0.42
CA ILE A 735 -4.06 -2.35 -1.29
C ILE A 735 -5.36 -3.01 -1.79
N THR A 736 -5.26 -4.10 -2.54
CA THR A 736 -6.43 -4.72 -3.18
C THR A 736 -7.33 -5.45 -2.17
N SER A 737 -6.77 -5.96 -1.05
CA SER A 737 -7.59 -6.52 0.03
C SER A 737 -8.41 -5.47 0.78
N ARG A 738 -7.92 -4.23 0.84
CA ARG A 738 -8.55 -3.12 1.55
C ARG A 738 -9.48 -2.31 0.65
N PHE A 739 -9.07 -2.11 -0.59
CA PHE A 739 -9.79 -1.39 -1.62
C PHE A 739 -9.89 -2.29 -2.86
N PRO A 740 -10.98 -3.06 -3.01
CA PRO A 740 -11.12 -4.02 -4.12
C PRO A 740 -11.04 -3.41 -5.52
N LYS A 741 -11.25 -2.08 -5.64
CA LYS A 741 -11.14 -1.31 -6.88
C LYS A 741 -9.71 -0.89 -7.21
N ASP A 742 -8.81 -0.96 -6.24
CA ASP A 742 -7.44 -0.46 -6.33
C ASP A 742 -6.51 -1.63 -6.58
N THR A 743 -5.82 -1.57 -7.71
CA THR A 743 -5.00 -2.68 -8.18
C THR A 743 -3.63 -2.16 -8.58
N ALA A 744 -2.57 -2.78 -8.06
CA ALA A 744 -1.21 -2.51 -8.51
C ALA A 744 -1.10 -2.77 -10.01
N TYR A 745 -0.53 -1.83 -10.76
CA TYR A 745 -0.52 -1.87 -12.23
C TYR A 745 0.89 -1.89 -12.82
N VAL A 746 1.75 -0.94 -12.42
CA VAL A 746 3.16 -0.90 -12.84
C VAL A 746 4.04 -1.04 -11.61
N LEU A 747 5.02 -1.95 -11.66
CA LEU A 747 5.94 -2.24 -10.56
C LEU A 747 7.38 -1.93 -11.01
N PHE A 748 8.15 -1.25 -10.16
CA PHE A 748 9.58 -1.06 -10.36
C PHE A 748 10.35 -1.87 -9.33
N TYR A 749 11.24 -2.73 -9.80
CA TYR A 749 12.18 -3.46 -8.97
C TYR A 749 13.61 -3.02 -9.29
N LYS A 750 14.44 -2.84 -8.27
CA LYS A 750 15.87 -2.53 -8.41
C LYS A 750 16.70 -3.79 -8.20
N LYS A 751 17.66 -4.04 -9.09
CA LYS A 751 18.64 -5.13 -8.99
C LYS A 751 19.51 -4.95 -7.74
N GLN A 752 19.70 -6.01 -6.97
CA GLN A 752 20.59 -6.03 -5.81
C GLN A 752 21.98 -6.50 -6.28
N ASN A 753 22.95 -5.60 -6.25
CA ASN A 753 24.30 -5.91 -6.73
C ASN A 753 25.05 -6.73 -5.68
N SER A 754 25.53 -7.92 -6.07
CA SER A 754 26.51 -8.70 -5.32
C SER A 754 27.85 -7.98 -5.39
N THR A 755 28.38 -7.53 -4.26
CA THR A 755 29.67 -6.83 -4.15
C THR A 755 30.84 -7.71 -4.61
N TYR A 756 31.31 -7.49 -5.84
CA TYR A 756 32.73 -7.66 -6.19
C TYR A 756 33.27 -6.29 -6.59
N GLY A 757 34.28 -5.83 -5.84
CA GLY A 757 34.67 -4.43 -5.75
C GLY A 757 35.06 -3.77 -7.07
N PHE A 758 34.49 -2.59 -7.30
CA PHE A 758 35.12 -1.53 -8.08
C PHE A 758 35.26 -0.29 -7.18
N ASN A 759 36.51 0.02 -6.83
CA ASN A 759 36.88 1.26 -6.18
C ASN A 759 36.59 2.44 -7.11
N THR A 760 35.50 3.17 -6.86
CA THR A 760 35.37 4.54 -7.39
C THR A 760 36.01 5.50 -6.40
N SER A 761 37.11 6.09 -6.84
CA SER A 761 37.91 7.11 -6.14
C SER A 761 37.05 8.24 -5.56
N SER A 762 37.23 8.48 -4.26
CA SER A 762 36.64 9.58 -3.49
C SER A 762 37.02 10.94 -4.09
N ALA A 763 36.05 11.62 -4.70
CA ALA A 763 36.10 13.05 -4.96
C ALA A 763 35.32 13.78 -3.86
N ASN A 764 36.05 14.48 -2.99
CA ASN A 764 35.52 15.32 -1.93
C ASN A 764 34.64 16.44 -2.51
N GLY A 765 33.33 16.23 -2.48
CA GLY A 765 32.30 17.25 -2.65
C GLY A 765 31.25 17.10 -1.55
N LEU A 766 30.69 18.19 -1.05
CA LEU A 766 29.61 18.18 -0.06
C LEU A 766 28.32 17.67 -0.74
N TRP A 767 27.91 16.43 -0.48
CA TRP A 767 26.65 15.88 -1.01
C TRP A 767 25.49 16.40 -0.15
N VAL A 768 24.53 17.10 -0.75
CA VAL A 768 23.30 17.52 -0.06
C VAL A 768 22.21 16.50 -0.40
N ASN A 769 21.68 15.80 0.61
CA ASN A 769 20.66 14.74 0.48
C ASN A 769 21.03 13.53 -0.41
N GLY A 770 22.33 13.31 -0.67
CA GLY A 770 22.81 12.15 -1.43
C GLY A 770 22.67 12.27 -2.97
N ASP A 771 22.37 13.47 -3.48
CA ASP A 771 22.32 13.81 -4.90
C ASP A 771 23.57 14.62 -5.32
N PRO A 772 24.02 14.54 -6.58
CA PRO A 772 25.17 15.31 -7.07
C PRO A 772 24.88 16.83 -7.03
N PRO A 773 25.91 17.67 -6.90
CA PRO A 773 25.73 19.13 -6.91
C PRO A 773 25.12 19.57 -8.25
N LEU A 774 24.00 20.29 -8.16
CA LEU A 774 23.30 20.78 -9.34
C LEU A 774 24.12 21.83 -10.09
N GLN A 775 23.89 21.91 -11.41
CA GLN A 775 24.44 22.97 -12.25
C GLN A 775 23.95 24.35 -11.77
N LYS A 776 24.83 25.35 -11.89
CA LYS A 776 24.60 26.71 -11.37
C LYS A 776 23.33 27.36 -11.91
N ASP A 777 23.04 27.17 -13.19
CA ASP A 777 21.86 27.72 -13.86
C ASP A 777 20.53 27.13 -13.34
N LEU A 778 20.49 25.82 -13.06
CA LEU A 778 19.34 25.16 -12.41
C LEU A 778 19.15 25.66 -10.99
N MET A 779 20.24 25.81 -10.23
CA MET A 779 20.18 26.35 -8.87
C MET A 779 19.71 27.81 -8.84
N ASP A 780 20.18 28.64 -9.77
CA ASP A 780 19.76 30.03 -9.90
C ASP A 780 18.26 30.12 -10.25
N ALA A 781 17.77 29.26 -11.16
CA ALA A 781 16.35 29.19 -11.52
C ALA A 781 15.47 28.78 -10.32
N ILE A 782 15.88 27.75 -9.56
CA ILE A 782 15.16 27.27 -8.37
C ILE A 782 15.18 28.33 -7.27
N THR A 783 16.33 28.98 -7.05
CA THR A 783 16.46 30.04 -6.03
C THR A 783 15.58 31.23 -6.36
N LYS A 784 15.52 31.63 -7.65
CA LYS A 784 14.63 32.69 -8.12
C LYS A 784 13.15 32.33 -7.93
N ASP A 785 12.75 31.11 -8.28
CA ASP A 785 11.37 30.64 -8.10
C ASP A 785 10.98 30.57 -6.61
N ASN A 786 11.84 29.99 -5.77
CA ASN A 786 11.62 29.93 -4.33
C ASN A 786 11.50 31.34 -3.72
N LYS A 787 12.30 32.30 -4.17
CA LYS A 787 12.21 33.70 -3.74
C LYS A 787 10.88 34.33 -4.14
N LEU A 788 10.43 34.12 -5.38
CA LEU A 788 9.11 34.60 -5.84
C LEU A 788 7.97 33.96 -5.05
N TYR A 789 8.03 32.66 -4.80
CA TYR A 789 7.04 31.95 -4.00
C TYR A 789 6.94 32.50 -2.57
N LEU A 790 8.07 32.71 -1.90
CA LEU A 790 8.11 33.30 -0.57
C LEU A 790 7.58 34.73 -0.53
N GLN A 791 7.86 35.54 -1.56
CA GLN A 791 7.33 36.90 -1.69
C GLN A 791 5.81 36.91 -1.87
N VAL A 792 5.25 35.96 -2.61
CA VAL A 792 3.79 35.81 -2.77
C VAL A 792 3.13 35.34 -1.48
N ARG A 793 3.80 34.49 -0.68
CA ARG A 793 3.27 34.00 0.62
C ARG A 793 3.30 35.04 1.74
N GLN A 794 4.15 36.06 1.62
CA GLN A 794 4.26 37.15 2.59
C GLN A 794 3.25 38.29 2.34
N LYS A 795 2.63 38.31 1.16
CA LYS A 795 1.51 39.20 0.81
C LYS A 795 0.18 38.48 1.05
#